data_AF-A0A2S9GWJ7-F1
#
_entry.id   AF-A0A2S9GWJ7-F1
#
_cell.length_a   1.000
_cell.length_b   1.000
_cell.length_c   1.000
_cell.angle_alpha   90.00
_cell.angle_beta   90.00
_cell.angle_gamma   90.00
#
_symmetry.space_group_name_H-M   'P 1'
#
loop_
_entity.id
_entity.type
_entity.pdbx_description
1 polymer ?
#
loop_
_entity_poly.entity_id
_entity_poly.type
_entity_poly.pdbx_seq_one_letter_code
_entity_poly.pdbx_strand_id
1 'polypeptide(L)'
;MDNPVNQEVIFDQTILKLFPSSIVDSLISDSAFRDQYALKADPTFIFAKNGISVRRSSLFPCIREMLEDSNARPTLNDINGNELQLDLIQDGDERVIIITGNNQRIILPDFSPLSPIQSDRVSRFKRMSEEINFYGVEAEKWRVILESRALDDNELDKFMSNFSAIPITVAATITSAMNEAEIDFSSLVPHSEKYFERLVGECRQSTNIIDYAAEGLSDHINQLLSWNACEGFLLALLLSSHSSSALRICIDSLTDEDLVKVYVWLVNSGDRISQIGAIELGLTIVDQRPCIEAYLNKLIAEIHNDDANDLNSRFNLLSSLIAMVEGELARTKILKGKPPFWRRLASIAQASLIERTLIGRPLNIEMFAKHTWEYRGMLFYLQTMSDLRIEPRWYPHHLAPDQLKAECIGRIIDAANKNESRLQPTSLYGPLFNTTDGSLRSLLEVPFPFLPGPLEGSITPQNDPPEDILRAIKDRLQDEVLEPKSFAALVNSALLFKLTSSHAQLAIAALRAVKHQIKLSEDKEQMQLVLNGLATVAAVTRSPDLAEELKLLARGSLFGPSRFISPVDTLWIGLTAAAAHQELAGWSKFVGEWLLELACQSLKTDEISLLLRLTEWLCDITPELWYTCGRAHAALLVALMSNAKHQQF
;
A
#
# COMPACT_ATOMS: atom_id res chain seq x y z
N MET A 1 -8.06 -27.87 49.35
CA MET A 1 -6.67 -27.95 48.87
C MET A 1 -6.56 -29.28 48.17
N ASP A 2 -6.75 -29.28 46.85
CA ASP A 2 -6.31 -30.36 45.97
C ASP A 2 -6.01 -29.71 44.62
N ASN A 3 -4.78 -29.94 44.17
CA ASN A 3 -4.14 -29.33 43.02
C ASN A 3 -4.66 -30.02 41.74
N PRO A 4 -5.14 -29.31 40.70
CA PRO A 4 -5.44 -29.98 39.45
C PRO A 4 -4.13 -30.34 38.76
N VAL A 5 -3.97 -31.63 38.50
CA VAL A 5 -2.88 -32.22 37.73
C VAL A 5 -2.80 -31.53 36.36
N ASN A 6 -1.70 -30.80 36.12
CA ASN A 6 -1.30 -30.38 34.79
C ASN A 6 -1.08 -31.65 33.93
N GLN A 7 -2.10 -32.04 33.17
CA GLN A 7 -1.90 -32.91 32.02
C GLN A 7 -1.28 -32.03 30.92
N GLU A 8 0.05 -32.02 30.83
CA GLU A 8 0.73 -31.59 29.61
C GLU A 8 0.26 -32.49 28.47
N VAL A 9 -0.61 -31.95 27.61
CA VAL A 9 -1.01 -32.61 26.37
C VAL A 9 0.22 -32.58 25.45
N ILE A 10 0.87 -33.73 25.28
CA ILE A 10 1.91 -33.91 24.28
C ILE A 10 1.24 -33.78 22.90
N PHE A 11 1.49 -32.65 22.23
CA PHE A 11 0.96 -32.36 20.90
C PHE A 11 1.85 -33.05 19.85
N ASP A 12 1.53 -34.30 19.52
CA ASP A 12 2.31 -35.12 18.58
C ASP A 12 1.99 -34.76 17.11
N GLN A 13 2.96 -34.91 16.20
CA GLN A 13 2.84 -34.64 14.75
C GLN A 13 1.67 -35.42 14.10
N THR A 14 1.22 -36.50 14.74
CA THR A 14 0.08 -37.31 14.35
C THR A 14 -1.26 -36.56 14.46
N ILE A 15 -1.40 -35.62 15.42
CA ILE A 15 -2.60 -34.79 15.61
C ILE A 15 -2.68 -33.70 14.53
N LEU A 16 -1.54 -33.15 14.10
CA LEU A 16 -1.49 -32.15 13.03
C LEU A 16 -2.08 -32.69 11.72
N LYS A 17 -1.94 -33.99 11.43
CA LYS A 17 -2.53 -34.64 10.24
C LYS A 17 -4.07 -34.65 10.22
N LEU A 18 -4.73 -34.32 11.33
CA LEU A 18 -6.19 -34.21 11.41
C LEU A 18 -6.72 -32.83 10.98
N PHE A 19 -5.84 -31.84 10.85
CA PHE A 19 -6.19 -30.51 10.40
C PHE A 19 -5.94 -30.35 8.88
N PRO A 20 -6.71 -29.48 8.20
CA PRO A 20 -6.41 -29.07 6.83
C PRO A 20 -4.97 -28.58 6.68
N SER A 21 -4.32 -28.88 5.56
CA SER A 21 -2.91 -28.51 5.30
C SER A 21 -2.64 -27.03 5.50
N SER A 22 -3.56 -26.14 5.13
CA SER A 22 -3.42 -24.69 5.36
C SER A 22 -3.31 -24.30 6.84
N ILE A 23 -4.01 -25.00 7.73
CA ILE A 23 -3.93 -24.79 9.18
C ILE A 23 -2.63 -25.38 9.72
N VAL A 24 -2.26 -26.58 9.25
CA VAL A 24 -1.01 -27.25 9.63
C VAL A 24 0.19 -26.42 9.23
N ASP A 25 0.22 -25.90 8.01
CA ASP A 25 1.31 -25.08 7.48
C ASP A 25 1.40 -23.75 8.24
N SER A 26 0.26 -23.14 8.59
CA SER A 26 0.22 -21.94 9.43
C SER A 26 0.75 -22.20 10.84
N LEU A 27 0.40 -23.34 11.45
CA LEU A 27 0.84 -23.72 12.80
C LEU A 27 2.32 -24.13 12.83
N ILE A 28 2.80 -24.85 11.82
CA ILE A 28 4.21 -25.23 11.68
C ILE A 28 5.07 -24.00 11.35
N SER A 29 4.54 -23.00 10.64
CA SER A 29 5.27 -21.76 10.36
C SER A 29 5.42 -20.88 11.60
N ASP A 30 4.50 -20.96 12.57
CA ASP A 30 4.56 -20.22 13.83
C ASP A 30 5.68 -20.77 14.74
N SER A 31 6.70 -19.94 14.97
CA SER A 31 7.82 -20.30 15.85
C SER A 31 7.40 -20.40 17.32
N ALA A 32 6.44 -19.60 17.80
CA ALA A 32 5.97 -19.68 19.18
C ALA A 32 5.20 -20.98 19.42
N PHE A 33 4.38 -21.40 18.44
CA PHE A 33 3.71 -22.69 18.45
C PHE A 33 4.70 -23.86 18.44
N ARG A 34 5.71 -23.83 17.55
CA ARG A 34 6.76 -24.86 17.51
C ARG A 34 7.57 -24.95 18.80
N ASP A 35 7.96 -23.81 19.35
CA ASP A 35 8.73 -23.72 20.60
C ASP A 35 7.89 -24.22 21.79
N GLN A 36 6.59 -23.90 21.83
CA GLN A 36 5.66 -24.37 22.86
C GLN A 36 5.45 -25.89 22.86
N TYR A 37 5.49 -26.53 21.67
CA TYR A 37 5.23 -27.97 21.52
C TYR A 37 6.46 -28.79 21.12
N ALA A 38 7.66 -28.22 21.18
CA ALA A 38 8.93 -28.86 20.83
C ALA A 38 8.95 -29.54 19.44
N LEU A 39 8.23 -28.98 18.47
CA LEU A 39 8.15 -29.52 17.11
C LEU A 39 9.44 -29.18 16.33
N LYS A 40 10.29 -30.19 16.09
CA LYS A 40 11.49 -30.04 15.26
C LYS A 40 11.13 -30.09 13.78
N ALA A 41 11.10 -28.92 13.14
CA ALA A 41 11.09 -28.84 11.67
C ALA A 41 12.52 -29.02 11.15
N ASP A 42 12.71 -29.91 10.18
CA ASP A 42 13.95 -30.02 9.39
C ASP A 42 13.62 -29.55 7.97
N PRO A 43 13.66 -28.22 7.72
CA PRO A 43 13.25 -27.66 6.44
C PRO A 43 14.20 -28.12 5.33
N THR A 44 13.62 -28.37 4.16
CA THR A 44 14.35 -28.62 2.92
C THR A 44 14.56 -27.28 2.22
N PHE A 45 15.82 -26.88 2.03
CA PHE A 45 16.16 -25.76 1.17
C PHE A 45 16.10 -26.21 -0.29
N ILE A 46 15.43 -25.43 -1.13
CA ILE A 46 15.39 -25.65 -2.57
C ILE A 46 16.16 -24.51 -3.22
N PHE A 47 17.28 -24.85 -3.85
CA PHE A 47 18.16 -23.92 -4.54
C PHE A 47 17.89 -24.02 -6.04
N ALA A 48 17.51 -22.89 -6.64
CA ALA A 48 17.02 -22.73 -8.01
C ALA A 48 15.70 -23.48 -8.31
N LYS A 49 14.90 -22.95 -9.27
CA LYS A 49 13.64 -23.60 -9.72
C LYS A 49 13.83 -25.03 -10.25
N ASN A 50 15.07 -25.44 -10.58
CA ASN A 50 15.37 -26.69 -11.29
C ASN A 50 16.21 -27.75 -10.50
N GLY A 51 16.23 -27.75 -9.16
CA GLY A 51 16.26 -29.05 -8.47
C GLY A 51 17.42 -29.44 -7.54
N ILE A 52 18.27 -28.53 -7.05
CA ILE A 52 19.12 -28.85 -5.89
C ILE A 52 18.27 -28.64 -4.63
N SER A 53 17.95 -29.72 -3.92
CA SER A 53 17.22 -29.62 -2.65
C SER A 53 17.98 -30.33 -1.53
N VAL A 54 18.20 -29.65 -0.42
CA VAL A 54 19.07 -30.12 0.66
C VAL A 54 18.38 -29.91 2.02
N ARG A 55 18.48 -30.89 2.91
CA ARG A 55 17.96 -30.75 4.28
C ARG A 55 18.87 -29.85 5.13
N ARG A 56 18.25 -29.01 5.96
CA ARG A 56 18.98 -28.15 6.91
C ARG A 56 19.95 -28.95 7.78
N SER A 57 19.51 -30.09 8.31
CA SER A 57 20.33 -30.96 9.15
C SER A 57 21.60 -31.49 8.46
N SER A 58 21.62 -31.55 7.13
CA SER A 58 22.77 -32.00 6.34
C SER A 58 23.66 -30.83 5.92
N LEU A 59 23.06 -29.68 5.57
CA LEU A 59 23.77 -28.53 5.05
C LEU A 59 24.59 -27.80 6.12
N PHE A 60 23.98 -27.50 7.27
CA PHE A 60 24.60 -26.62 8.27
C PHE A 60 25.86 -27.21 8.93
N PRO A 61 25.93 -28.52 9.25
CA PRO A 61 27.17 -29.12 9.73
C PRO A 61 28.34 -28.99 8.74
N CYS A 62 28.09 -29.25 7.45
CA CYS A 62 29.12 -29.11 6.41
C CYS A 62 29.60 -27.66 6.27
N ILE A 63 28.69 -26.69 6.38
CA ILE A 63 29.04 -25.27 6.38
C ILE A 63 29.92 -24.92 7.59
N ARG A 64 29.59 -25.42 8.79
CA ARG A 64 30.42 -25.19 9.99
C ARG A 64 31.83 -25.74 9.82
N GLU A 65 31.95 -26.94 9.26
CA GLU A 65 33.25 -27.56 8.94
C GLU A 65 34.09 -26.68 8.00
N MET A 66 33.49 -26.14 6.94
CA MET A 66 34.18 -25.24 5.99
C MET A 66 34.57 -23.88 6.58
N LEU A 67 33.77 -23.37 7.50
CA LEU A 67 34.07 -22.10 8.17
C LEU A 67 35.16 -22.26 9.24
N GLU A 68 35.31 -23.48 9.79
CA GLU A 68 36.40 -23.83 10.71
C GLU A 68 37.71 -24.10 9.97
N ASP A 69 37.67 -24.86 8.86
CA ASP A 69 38.82 -25.14 8.00
C ASP A 69 38.53 -24.72 6.55
N SER A 70 39.21 -23.66 6.10
CA SER A 70 39.08 -23.12 4.74
C SER A 70 39.49 -24.12 3.64
N ASN A 71 40.23 -25.18 3.99
CA ASN A 71 40.61 -26.25 3.06
C ASN A 71 39.59 -27.40 3.03
N ALA A 72 38.64 -27.45 3.96
CA ALA A 72 37.60 -28.47 3.95
C ALA A 72 36.73 -28.33 2.69
N ARG A 73 36.39 -29.48 2.12
CA ARG A 73 35.55 -29.65 0.93
C ARG A 73 34.52 -30.74 1.18
N PRO A 74 33.58 -30.51 2.10
CA PRO A 74 32.59 -31.51 2.46
C PRO A 74 31.65 -31.78 1.27
N THR A 75 31.27 -33.04 1.13
CA THR A 75 30.23 -33.46 0.19
C THR A 75 28.96 -33.79 0.96
N LEU A 76 27.81 -33.54 0.33
CA LEU A 76 26.50 -33.85 0.87
C LEU A 76 25.57 -34.31 -0.25
N ASN A 77 24.54 -35.08 0.08
CA ASN A 77 23.58 -35.55 -0.90
C ASN A 77 22.35 -34.64 -0.95
N ASP A 78 21.86 -34.37 -2.16
CA ASP A 78 20.53 -33.79 -2.35
C ASP A 78 19.44 -34.80 -1.93
N ILE A 79 18.17 -34.35 -1.86
CA ILE A 79 17.04 -35.24 -1.51
C ILE A 79 16.83 -36.39 -2.52
N ASN A 80 17.37 -36.27 -3.73
CA ASN A 80 17.30 -37.27 -4.79
C ASN A 80 18.49 -38.24 -4.75
N GLY A 81 19.44 -38.05 -3.83
CA GLY A 81 20.64 -38.88 -3.67
C GLY A 81 21.83 -38.48 -4.55
N ASN A 82 21.80 -37.34 -5.24
CA ASN A 82 22.94 -36.84 -6.02
C ASN A 82 23.97 -36.18 -5.10
N GLU A 83 25.24 -36.47 -5.33
CA GLU A 83 26.34 -35.87 -4.57
C GLU A 83 26.58 -34.42 -4.99
N LEU A 84 26.69 -33.55 -3.99
CA LEU A 84 26.97 -32.13 -4.11
C LEU A 84 28.26 -31.81 -3.35
N GLN A 85 29.11 -30.99 -3.94
CA GLN A 85 30.33 -30.51 -3.29
C GLN A 85 30.14 -29.06 -2.84
N LEU A 86 30.58 -28.75 -1.62
CA LEU A 86 30.68 -27.38 -1.14
C LEU A 86 32.12 -26.86 -1.26
N ASP A 87 32.26 -25.65 -1.80
CA ASP A 87 33.53 -24.93 -1.93
C ASP A 87 33.46 -23.56 -1.29
N LEU A 88 34.51 -23.18 -0.55
CA LEU A 88 34.70 -21.82 -0.06
C LEU A 88 35.65 -21.10 -1.01
N ILE A 89 35.15 -20.02 -1.63
CA ILE A 89 35.91 -19.26 -2.63
C ILE A 89 36.08 -17.83 -2.15
N GLN A 90 37.26 -17.28 -2.44
CA GLN A 90 37.55 -15.88 -2.23
C GLN A 90 37.05 -15.07 -3.43
N ASP A 91 36.09 -14.18 -3.23
CA ASP A 91 35.62 -13.21 -4.22
C ASP A 91 35.97 -11.80 -3.72
N GLY A 92 37.08 -11.24 -4.21
CA GLY A 92 37.68 -10.03 -3.63
C GLY A 92 38.03 -10.21 -2.15
N ASP A 93 37.48 -9.34 -1.29
CA ASP A 93 37.64 -9.41 0.17
C ASP A 93 36.59 -10.32 0.86
N GLU A 94 35.80 -11.04 0.08
CA GLU A 94 34.66 -11.83 0.54
C GLU A 94 34.93 -13.34 0.43
N ARG A 95 34.37 -14.09 1.39
CA ARG A 95 34.41 -15.55 1.39
C ARG A 95 33.00 -16.03 1.07
N VAL A 96 32.83 -16.63 -0.09
CA VAL A 96 31.52 -17.05 -0.60
C VAL A 96 31.47 -18.58 -0.62
N ILE A 97 30.37 -19.14 -0.10
CA ILE A 97 30.12 -20.58 -0.15
C ILE A 97 29.39 -20.89 -1.44
N ILE A 98 29.86 -21.92 -2.15
CA ILE A 98 29.28 -22.36 -3.40
C ILE A 98 28.94 -23.83 -3.31
N ILE A 99 27.76 -24.19 -3.82
CA ILE A 99 27.37 -25.58 -4.08
C ILE A 99 27.64 -25.89 -5.56
N THR A 100 28.39 -26.97 -5.81
CA THR A 100 28.63 -27.49 -7.15
C THR A 100 28.02 -28.89 -7.27
N GLY A 101 27.14 -29.10 -8.24
CA GLY A 101 26.51 -30.40 -8.50
C GLY A 101 25.46 -30.32 -9.62
N ASN A 102 25.15 -31.44 -10.28
CA ASN A 102 24.16 -31.52 -11.36
C ASN A 102 24.39 -30.51 -12.53
N ASN A 103 25.65 -30.27 -12.92
CA ASN A 103 26.06 -29.24 -13.90
C ASN A 103 25.65 -27.80 -13.52
N GLN A 104 25.38 -27.55 -12.24
CA GLN A 104 25.05 -26.24 -11.71
C GLN A 104 26.07 -25.81 -10.68
N ARG A 105 26.26 -24.50 -10.58
CA ARG A 105 27.08 -23.83 -9.58
C ARG A 105 26.23 -22.74 -8.94
N ILE A 106 25.93 -22.87 -7.66
CA ILE A 106 25.03 -21.98 -6.92
C ILE A 106 25.80 -21.29 -5.81
N ILE A 107 25.74 -19.97 -5.79
CA ILE A 107 26.24 -19.16 -4.68
C ILE A 107 25.22 -19.19 -3.54
N LEU A 108 25.68 -19.51 -2.34
CA LEU A 108 24.86 -19.54 -1.15
C LEU A 108 24.81 -18.18 -0.43
N PRO A 109 23.76 -17.93 0.38
CA PRO A 109 23.72 -16.81 1.32
C PRO A 109 24.91 -16.81 2.29
N ASP A 110 25.17 -15.67 2.93
CA ASP A 110 26.21 -15.59 3.96
C ASP A 110 25.82 -16.39 5.21
N PHE A 111 26.61 -17.41 5.51
CA PHE A 111 26.49 -18.26 6.70
C PHE A 111 27.55 -17.95 7.76
N SER A 112 28.25 -16.82 7.65
CA SER A 112 29.21 -16.34 8.65
C SER A 112 28.69 -16.38 10.09
N PRO A 113 27.38 -16.18 10.41
CA PRO A 113 26.88 -16.33 11.79
C PRO A 113 27.08 -17.73 12.41
N LEU A 114 27.25 -18.77 11.59
CA LEU A 114 27.55 -20.14 12.04
C LEU A 114 29.03 -20.40 12.31
N SER A 115 29.93 -19.49 11.90
CA SER A 115 31.37 -19.68 12.04
C SER A 115 31.77 -19.85 13.51
N PRO A 116 32.63 -20.81 13.88
CA PRO A 116 33.16 -20.90 15.24
C PRO A 116 34.07 -19.71 15.58
N ILE A 117 34.62 -19.03 14.58
CA ILE A 117 35.58 -17.93 14.72
C ILE A 117 34.84 -16.61 15.00
N GLN A 118 35.04 -16.04 16.19
CA GLN A 118 34.36 -14.80 16.62
C GLN A 118 34.64 -13.61 15.69
N SER A 119 35.89 -13.40 15.28
CA SER A 119 36.27 -12.28 14.41
C SER A 119 35.56 -12.32 13.06
N ASP A 120 35.34 -13.52 12.52
CA ASP A 120 34.62 -13.72 11.26
C ASP A 120 33.16 -13.31 11.42
N ARG A 121 32.50 -13.81 12.48
CA ARG A 121 31.09 -13.47 12.76
C ARG A 121 30.87 -11.98 12.94
N VAL A 122 31.68 -11.35 13.80
CA VAL A 122 31.49 -9.95 14.19
C VAL A 122 31.85 -9.00 13.06
N SER A 123 32.95 -9.24 12.34
CA SER A 123 33.35 -8.39 11.22
C SER A 123 32.37 -8.47 10.05
N ARG A 124 31.86 -9.67 9.74
CA ARG A 124 30.84 -9.86 8.70
C ARG A 124 29.51 -9.25 9.09
N PHE A 125 29.03 -9.49 10.29
CA PHE A 125 27.81 -8.86 10.78
C PHE A 125 27.87 -7.33 10.72
N LYS A 126 28.99 -6.74 11.15
CA LYS A 126 29.19 -5.29 11.09
C LYS A 126 29.10 -4.77 9.65
N ARG A 127 29.83 -5.38 8.72
CA ARG A 127 29.81 -5.00 7.31
C ARG A 127 28.41 -5.12 6.70
N MET A 128 27.78 -6.28 6.85
CA MET A 128 26.44 -6.50 6.30
C MET A 128 25.43 -5.50 6.88
N SER A 129 25.52 -5.22 8.19
CA SER A 129 24.64 -4.25 8.86
C SER A 129 24.85 -2.83 8.33
N GLU A 130 26.10 -2.46 8.05
CA GLU A 130 26.46 -1.20 7.42
C GLU A 130 25.98 -1.08 5.98
N GLU A 131 25.97 -2.17 5.21
CA GLU A 131 25.53 -2.15 3.81
C GLU A 131 24.01 -2.05 3.63
N ILE A 132 23.24 -2.58 4.58
CA ILE A 132 21.78 -2.71 4.42
C ILE A 132 20.97 -1.88 5.41
N ASN A 133 21.61 -1.03 6.21
CA ASN A 133 20.96 -0.25 7.26
C ASN A 133 20.31 -1.10 8.38
N PHE A 134 21.02 -2.13 8.86
CA PHE A 134 20.52 -2.96 9.98
C PHE A 134 21.04 -2.45 11.34
N TYR A 135 20.25 -1.60 12.00
CA TYR A 135 20.64 -0.99 13.28
C TYR A 135 19.54 -1.07 14.35
N GLY A 136 19.86 -0.51 15.53
CA GLY A 136 18.95 -0.40 16.66
C GLY A 136 19.00 -1.58 17.61
N VAL A 137 17.94 -1.71 18.43
CA VAL A 137 17.88 -2.68 19.53
C VAL A 137 18.07 -4.12 19.07
N GLU A 138 17.63 -4.45 17.86
CA GLU A 138 17.72 -5.81 17.33
C GLU A 138 19.08 -6.15 16.77
N ALA A 139 19.69 -5.22 16.02
CA ALA A 139 21.05 -5.38 15.57
C ALA A 139 21.99 -5.55 16.77
N GLU A 140 21.75 -4.79 17.84
CA GLU A 140 22.50 -4.91 19.08
C GLU A 140 22.31 -6.26 19.77
N LYS A 141 21.08 -6.79 19.82
CA LYS A 141 20.81 -8.15 20.32
C LYS A 141 21.63 -9.19 19.55
N TRP A 142 21.62 -9.12 18.22
CA TRP A 142 22.39 -10.06 17.39
C TRP A 142 23.89 -9.88 17.55
N ARG A 143 24.37 -8.63 17.65
CA ARG A 143 25.79 -8.33 17.92
C ARG A 143 26.26 -9.01 19.19
N VAL A 144 25.54 -8.85 20.30
CA VAL A 144 25.88 -9.46 21.59
C VAL A 144 25.94 -11.00 21.49
N ILE A 145 24.97 -11.61 20.80
CA ILE A 145 24.97 -13.07 20.61
C ILE A 145 26.20 -13.49 19.80
N LEU A 146 26.44 -12.86 18.64
CA LEU A 146 27.54 -13.20 17.72
C LEU A 146 28.92 -12.97 18.34
N GLU A 147 29.05 -11.97 19.21
CA GLU A 147 30.26 -11.75 20.01
C GLU A 147 30.48 -12.89 21.01
N SER A 148 29.42 -13.42 21.62
CA SER A 148 29.54 -14.47 22.64
C SER A 148 29.71 -15.88 22.08
N ARG A 149 29.01 -16.23 21.00
CA ARG A 149 28.98 -17.58 20.41
C ARG A 149 28.48 -17.60 18.96
N ALA A 150 28.63 -18.74 18.29
CA ALA A 150 27.96 -19.01 17.02
C ALA A 150 26.45 -19.20 17.22
N LEU A 151 25.66 -18.90 16.18
CA LEU A 151 24.23 -19.14 16.18
C LEU A 151 23.92 -20.65 16.10
N ASP A 152 22.84 -21.05 16.76
CA ASP A 152 22.24 -22.35 16.49
C ASP A 152 21.38 -22.32 15.21
N ASP A 153 20.92 -23.49 14.77
CA ASP A 153 20.19 -23.64 13.50
C ASP A 153 18.87 -22.85 13.49
N ASN A 154 18.18 -22.73 14.64
CA ASN A 154 16.90 -22.02 14.73
C ASN A 154 17.08 -20.51 14.86
N GLU A 155 18.13 -20.08 15.55
CA GLU A 155 18.54 -18.68 15.63
C GLU A 155 18.96 -18.15 14.27
N LEU A 156 19.65 -18.95 13.46
CA LEU A 156 20.02 -18.56 12.10
C LEU A 156 18.78 -18.27 11.25
N ASP A 157 17.74 -19.09 11.32
CA ASP A 157 16.49 -18.85 10.56
C ASP A 157 15.86 -17.49 10.97
N LYS A 158 15.82 -17.20 12.28
CA LYS A 158 15.33 -15.92 12.82
C LYS A 158 16.24 -14.75 12.42
N PHE A 159 17.55 -14.96 12.39
CA PHE A 159 18.54 -13.98 11.95
C PHE A 159 18.33 -13.64 10.46
N MET A 160 18.30 -14.65 9.59
CA MET A 160 18.11 -14.47 8.14
C MET A 160 16.76 -13.83 7.82
N SER A 161 15.69 -14.21 8.52
CA SER A 161 14.37 -13.60 8.36
C SER A 161 14.38 -12.09 8.69
N ASN A 162 15.17 -11.68 9.69
CA ASN A 162 15.33 -10.26 10.00
C ASN A 162 16.07 -9.52 8.88
N PHE A 163 17.10 -10.11 8.28
CA PHE A 163 17.84 -9.50 7.17
C PHE A 163 16.96 -9.42 5.90
N SER A 164 16.17 -10.46 5.61
CA SER A 164 15.24 -10.44 4.47
C SER A 164 14.12 -9.39 4.61
N ALA A 165 13.83 -8.94 5.84
CA ALA A 165 12.83 -7.92 6.12
C ALA A 165 13.43 -6.49 6.13
N ILE A 166 14.44 -6.23 5.31
CA ILE A 166 15.09 -4.92 5.18
C ILE A 166 14.82 -4.36 3.77
N PRO A 167 14.43 -3.07 3.64
CA PRO A 167 14.10 -2.45 2.35
C PRO A 167 15.10 -2.70 1.22
N ILE A 168 16.40 -2.56 1.52
CA ILE A 168 17.48 -2.75 0.51
C ILE A 168 17.55 -4.21 0.06
N THR A 169 17.46 -5.16 0.99
CA THR A 169 17.45 -6.59 0.70
C THR A 169 16.21 -7.00 -0.09
N VAL A 170 15.04 -6.41 0.21
CA VAL A 170 13.80 -6.64 -0.55
C VAL A 170 13.93 -6.08 -1.96
N ALA A 171 14.48 -4.88 -2.15
CA ALA A 171 14.71 -4.32 -3.48
C ALA A 171 15.66 -5.19 -4.32
N ALA A 172 16.72 -5.73 -3.71
CA ALA A 172 17.62 -6.67 -4.37
C ALA A 172 16.92 -7.99 -4.74
N THR A 173 16.06 -8.49 -3.85
CA THR A 173 15.27 -9.71 -4.09
C THR A 173 14.29 -9.51 -5.24
N ILE A 174 13.57 -8.39 -5.28
CA ILE A 174 12.67 -8.03 -6.39
C ILE A 174 13.47 -7.93 -7.69
N THR A 175 14.61 -7.25 -7.67
CA THR A 175 15.49 -7.09 -8.84
C THR A 175 15.91 -8.44 -9.43
N SER A 176 16.26 -9.40 -8.57
CA SER A 176 16.60 -10.78 -8.96
C SER A 176 15.38 -11.53 -9.49
N ALA A 177 14.24 -11.47 -8.80
CA ALA A 177 13.01 -12.14 -9.21
C ALA A 177 12.51 -11.63 -10.58
N MET A 178 12.70 -10.35 -10.88
CA MET A 178 12.35 -9.73 -12.16
C MET A 178 13.26 -10.16 -13.32
N ASN A 179 14.40 -10.79 -13.05
CA ASN A 179 15.25 -11.40 -14.08
C ASN A 179 14.80 -12.82 -14.44
N GLU A 180 13.85 -13.38 -13.70
CA GLU A 180 13.27 -14.70 -13.96
C GLU A 180 12.07 -14.62 -14.90
N ALA A 181 11.76 -15.72 -15.61
CA ALA A 181 10.72 -15.75 -16.64
C ALA A 181 9.27 -15.66 -16.11
N GLU A 182 9.05 -15.90 -14.82
CA GLU A 182 7.73 -15.86 -14.18
C GLU A 182 7.82 -15.14 -12.84
N ILE A 183 7.15 -13.99 -12.73
CA ILE A 183 7.06 -13.19 -11.51
C ILE A 183 5.86 -13.68 -10.68
N ASP A 184 6.13 -14.13 -9.46
CA ASP A 184 5.07 -14.28 -8.46
C ASP A 184 4.79 -12.92 -7.82
N PHE A 185 3.63 -12.32 -8.10
CA PHE A 185 3.25 -11.01 -7.53
C PHE A 185 3.25 -11.00 -5.99
N SER A 186 3.00 -12.14 -5.34
CA SER A 186 3.05 -12.21 -3.87
C SER A 186 4.47 -12.07 -3.33
N SER A 187 5.50 -12.38 -4.14
CA SER A 187 6.90 -12.18 -3.77
C SER A 187 7.33 -10.71 -3.77
N LEU A 188 6.53 -9.81 -4.37
CA LEU A 188 6.83 -8.38 -4.45
C LEU A 188 6.41 -7.60 -3.21
N VAL A 189 5.57 -8.20 -2.37
CA VAL A 189 5.01 -7.57 -1.17
C VAL A 189 5.41 -8.39 0.04
N PRO A 190 6.36 -7.92 0.87
CA PRO A 190 6.81 -8.69 2.03
C PRO A 190 5.69 -8.95 3.05
N HIS A 191 5.62 -10.17 3.56
CA HIS A 191 4.64 -10.59 4.56
C HIS A 191 5.12 -10.32 5.99
N SER A 192 5.59 -9.10 6.26
CA SER A 192 6.18 -8.73 7.55
C SER A 192 5.78 -7.30 7.94
N GLU A 193 5.07 -7.12 9.04
CA GLU A 193 4.74 -5.78 9.58
C GLU A 193 6.01 -4.96 9.83
N LYS A 194 7.02 -5.63 10.38
CA LYS A 194 8.32 -5.07 10.72
C LYS A 194 9.12 -4.60 9.50
N TYR A 195 8.94 -5.26 8.36
CA TYR A 195 9.49 -4.75 7.10
C TYR A 195 8.96 -3.34 6.80
N PHE A 196 7.64 -3.14 6.93
CA PHE A 196 7.03 -1.85 6.67
C PHE A 196 7.39 -0.80 7.73
N GLU A 197 7.57 -1.19 8.99
CA GLU A 197 8.12 -0.28 10.01
C GLU A 197 9.54 0.18 9.67
N ARG A 198 10.39 -0.69 9.12
CA ARG A 198 11.72 -0.31 8.62
C ARG A 198 11.67 0.49 7.32
N LEU A 199 10.64 0.31 6.50
CA LEU A 199 10.45 1.05 5.27
C LEU A 199 10.02 2.49 5.57
N VAL A 200 8.97 2.68 6.37
CA VAL A 200 8.33 4.00 6.54
C VAL A 200 8.40 4.60 7.94
N GLY A 201 9.00 3.89 8.91
CA GLY A 201 9.07 4.28 10.32
C GLY A 201 7.89 3.76 11.14
N GLU A 202 8.07 3.61 12.44
CA GLU A 202 7.00 3.17 13.35
C GLU A 202 5.94 4.25 13.57
N CYS A 203 4.67 3.92 13.33
CA CYS A 203 3.55 4.76 13.76
C CYS A 203 3.15 4.44 15.20
N ARG A 204 3.33 5.39 16.11
CA ARG A 204 2.98 5.25 17.53
C ARG A 204 1.53 5.69 17.77
N GLN A 205 1.31 6.99 17.96
CA GLN A 205 0.00 7.55 18.34
C GLN A 205 -0.58 8.50 17.30
N SER A 206 0.13 8.74 16.19
CA SER A 206 -0.28 9.69 15.17
C SER A 206 -1.56 9.21 14.46
N THR A 207 -2.53 10.12 14.32
CA THR A 207 -3.84 9.82 13.72
C THR A 207 -3.94 10.28 12.27
N ASN A 208 -2.99 11.09 11.81
CA ASN A 208 -2.90 11.63 10.46
C ASN A 208 -1.43 11.86 10.06
N ILE A 209 -1.22 12.14 8.78
CA ILE A 209 0.11 12.35 8.19
C ILE A 209 0.85 13.58 8.73
N ILE A 210 0.15 14.64 9.16
CA ILE A 210 0.79 15.86 9.67
C ILE A 210 1.45 15.57 11.03
N ASP A 211 0.72 14.93 11.94
CA ASP A 211 1.24 14.54 13.26
C ASP A 211 2.37 13.52 13.11
N TYR A 212 2.19 12.54 12.20
CA TYR A 212 3.22 11.54 11.93
C TYR A 212 4.50 12.16 11.36
N ALA A 213 4.36 13.13 10.44
CA ALA A 213 5.46 13.86 9.85
C ALA A 213 6.25 14.68 10.89
N ALA A 214 5.60 15.19 11.93
CA ALA A 214 6.25 16.00 12.96
C ALA A 214 7.09 15.18 13.95
N GLU A 215 6.76 13.91 14.14
CA GLU A 215 7.41 13.03 15.12
C GLU A 215 8.04 11.80 14.44
N GLY A 216 7.31 10.67 14.41
CA GLY A 216 7.86 9.36 14.04
C GLY A 216 8.53 9.30 12.67
N LEU A 217 8.00 10.02 11.68
CA LEU A 217 8.61 10.08 10.36
C LEU A 217 9.92 10.88 10.35
N SER A 218 9.98 11.99 11.10
CA SER A 218 11.18 12.82 11.15
C SER A 218 12.33 12.07 11.80
N ASP A 219 12.05 11.30 12.87
CA ASP A 219 13.04 10.44 13.51
C ASP A 219 13.57 9.37 12.54
N HIS A 220 12.67 8.73 11.79
CA HIS A 220 13.04 7.72 10.79
C HIS A 220 13.89 8.30 9.66
N ILE A 221 13.50 9.44 9.09
CA ILE A 221 14.26 10.13 8.04
C ILE A 221 15.67 10.49 8.54
N ASN A 222 15.79 11.02 9.76
CA ASN A 222 17.08 11.35 10.35
C ASN A 222 17.98 10.11 10.51
N GLN A 223 17.41 8.96 10.89
CA GLN A 223 18.14 7.70 10.96
C GLN A 223 18.67 7.28 9.59
N LEU A 224 17.83 7.33 8.55
CA LEU A 224 18.24 7.02 7.17
C LEU A 224 19.39 7.91 6.70
N LEU A 225 19.25 9.23 6.87
CA LEU A 225 20.27 10.20 6.46
C LEU A 225 21.59 10.05 7.24
N SER A 226 21.52 9.66 8.51
CA SER A 226 22.71 9.44 9.35
C SER A 226 23.48 8.18 8.99
N TRP A 227 22.82 7.18 8.39
CA TRP A 227 23.42 5.91 8.02
C TRP A 227 24.28 6.05 6.75
N ASN A 228 23.68 6.55 5.66
CA ASN A 228 24.36 6.77 4.40
C ASN A 228 23.75 8.00 3.73
N ALA A 229 24.57 8.99 3.42
CA ALA A 229 24.10 10.26 2.86
C ALA A 229 23.28 10.07 1.57
N CYS A 230 23.83 9.37 0.57
CA CYS A 230 23.16 9.18 -0.72
C CYS A 230 22.00 8.17 -0.63
N GLU A 231 22.25 6.97 -0.10
CA GLU A 231 21.24 5.91 -0.08
C GLU A 231 20.12 6.21 0.92
N GLY A 232 20.48 6.76 2.08
CA GLY A 232 19.52 7.25 3.07
C GLY A 232 18.62 8.34 2.50
N PHE A 233 19.17 9.27 1.71
CA PHE A 233 18.36 10.27 1.02
C PHE A 233 17.40 9.64 -0.01
N LEU A 234 17.86 8.67 -0.81
CA LEU A 234 17.01 7.95 -1.78
C LEU A 234 15.90 7.10 -1.12
N LEU A 235 16.15 6.58 0.08
CA LEU A 235 15.13 5.90 0.88
C LEU A 235 14.18 6.89 1.54
N ALA A 236 14.67 8.02 2.05
CA ALA A 236 13.82 9.08 2.60
C ALA A 236 12.86 9.63 1.55
N LEU A 237 13.29 9.74 0.29
CA LEU A 237 12.45 10.20 -0.82
C LEU A 237 11.26 9.27 -1.11
N LEU A 238 11.32 7.97 -0.80
CA LEU A 238 10.16 7.06 -0.90
C LEU A 238 8.98 7.52 -0.05
N LEU A 239 9.25 8.29 1.00
CA LEU A 239 8.26 8.73 1.98
C LEU A 239 7.56 10.03 1.53
N SER A 240 7.90 10.55 0.35
CA SER A 240 7.42 11.81 -0.20
C SER A 240 6.02 11.71 -0.85
N SER A 241 5.18 10.79 -0.40
CA SER A 241 3.78 10.70 -0.87
C SER A 241 2.92 11.89 -0.47
N HIS A 242 3.42 12.75 0.42
CA HIS A 242 2.80 14.00 0.85
C HIS A 242 3.86 15.07 1.13
N SER A 243 3.57 16.34 0.86
CA SER A 243 4.54 17.44 1.00
C SER A 243 5.07 17.61 2.43
N SER A 244 4.28 17.30 3.46
CA SER A 244 4.75 17.38 4.86
C SER A 244 5.88 16.39 5.15
N SER A 245 5.94 15.26 4.42
CA SER A 245 7.02 14.29 4.53
C SER A 245 8.30 14.80 3.86
N ALA A 246 8.17 15.30 2.62
CA ALA A 246 9.31 15.83 1.87
C ALA A 246 10.00 16.97 2.64
N LEU A 247 9.23 17.86 3.27
CA LEU A 247 9.75 18.97 4.08
C LEU A 247 10.57 18.54 5.32
N ARG A 248 10.53 17.26 5.72
CA ARG A 248 11.34 16.74 6.83
C ARG A 248 12.71 16.25 6.41
N ILE A 249 12.96 16.13 5.11
CA ILE A 249 14.24 15.64 4.59
C ILE A 249 15.25 16.79 4.63
N CYS A 250 16.19 16.70 5.58
CA CYS A 250 17.31 17.63 5.68
C CYS A 250 18.40 17.23 4.67
N ILE A 251 18.91 18.20 3.91
CA ILE A 251 19.93 17.98 2.87
C ILE A 251 21.28 18.61 3.20
N ASP A 252 21.42 19.18 4.40
CA ASP A 252 22.62 19.91 4.81
C ASP A 252 23.87 19.02 4.87
N SER A 253 23.67 17.71 5.07
CA SER A 253 24.75 16.71 5.07
C SER A 253 25.23 16.32 3.66
N LEU A 254 24.53 16.72 2.59
CA LEU A 254 24.86 16.34 1.21
C LEU A 254 25.78 17.36 0.54
N THR A 255 26.92 16.88 0.05
CA THR A 255 27.82 17.68 -0.79
C THR A 255 27.20 17.95 -2.17
N ASP A 256 27.77 18.89 -2.94
CA ASP A 256 27.31 19.14 -4.32
C ASP A 256 27.46 17.92 -5.22
N GLU A 257 28.53 17.16 -5.01
CA GLU A 257 28.79 15.92 -5.73
C GLU A 257 27.75 14.85 -5.41
N ASP A 258 27.41 14.69 -4.12
CA ASP A 258 26.36 13.76 -3.68
C ASP A 258 25.00 14.15 -4.25
N LEU A 259 24.64 15.44 -4.20
CA LEU A 259 23.39 15.93 -4.79
C LEU A 259 23.33 15.65 -6.30
N VAL A 260 24.40 15.97 -7.05
CA VAL A 260 24.43 15.68 -8.49
C VAL A 260 24.29 14.19 -8.76
N LYS A 261 25.01 13.33 -8.01
CA LYS A 261 24.92 11.87 -8.16
C LYS A 261 23.48 11.38 -7.95
N VAL A 262 22.83 11.85 -6.90
CA VAL A 262 21.45 11.50 -6.56
C VAL A 262 20.46 11.99 -7.62
N TYR A 263 20.55 13.26 -8.06
CA TYR A 263 19.64 13.82 -9.06
C TYR A 263 19.84 13.19 -10.44
N VAL A 264 21.08 12.81 -10.81
CA VAL A 264 21.34 11.98 -12.00
C VAL A 264 20.62 10.63 -11.89
N TRP A 265 20.71 9.97 -10.73
CA TRP A 265 20.01 8.72 -10.50
C TRP A 265 18.49 8.87 -10.58
N LEU A 266 17.92 9.94 -10.00
CA LEU A 266 16.47 10.19 -10.02
C LEU A 266 15.90 10.41 -11.44
N VAL A 267 16.67 11.07 -12.31
CA VAL A 267 16.29 11.23 -13.73
C VAL A 267 16.30 9.89 -14.45
N ASN A 268 17.28 9.02 -14.20
CA ASN A 268 17.45 7.79 -14.96
C ASN A 268 16.65 6.59 -14.40
N SER A 269 16.40 6.58 -13.09
CA SER A 269 15.92 5.39 -12.36
C SER A 269 15.00 5.72 -11.18
N GLY A 270 14.64 7.00 -10.98
CA GLY A 270 13.78 7.40 -9.86
C GLY A 270 12.31 7.08 -10.11
N ASP A 271 11.63 6.55 -9.08
CA ASP A 271 10.16 6.39 -9.06
C ASP A 271 9.44 7.74 -8.95
N ARG A 272 8.14 7.78 -9.33
CA ARG A 272 7.39 9.05 -9.42
C ARG A 272 7.26 9.78 -8.08
N ILE A 273 7.14 9.06 -6.97
CA ILE A 273 7.03 9.64 -5.62
C ILE A 273 8.36 10.27 -5.17
N SER A 274 9.46 9.60 -5.45
CA SER A 274 10.80 10.15 -5.13
C SER A 274 11.14 11.34 -6.03
N GLN A 275 10.73 11.32 -7.29
CA GLN A 275 10.92 12.45 -8.21
C GLN A 275 10.15 13.69 -7.73
N ILE A 276 8.87 13.56 -7.33
CA ILE A 276 8.11 14.71 -6.79
C ILE A 276 8.74 15.26 -5.51
N GLY A 277 9.15 14.40 -4.56
CA GLY A 277 9.82 14.84 -3.34
C GLY A 277 11.13 15.57 -3.62
N ALA A 278 11.92 15.09 -4.57
CA ALA A 278 13.16 15.74 -4.98
C ALA A 278 12.92 17.08 -5.70
N ILE A 279 11.83 17.22 -6.46
CA ILE A 279 11.45 18.51 -7.05
C ILE A 279 11.08 19.50 -5.94
N GLU A 280 10.18 19.12 -5.03
CA GLU A 280 9.75 19.99 -3.93
C GLU A 280 10.94 20.50 -3.11
N LEU A 281 11.85 19.60 -2.72
CA LEU A 281 13.08 19.95 -2.00
C LEU A 281 14.02 20.82 -2.84
N GLY A 282 14.26 20.44 -4.09
CA GLY A 282 15.20 21.15 -4.94
C GLY A 282 14.76 22.59 -5.25
N LEU A 283 13.45 22.83 -5.40
CA LEU A 283 12.92 24.19 -5.56
C LEU A 283 13.17 25.08 -4.34
N THR A 284 13.41 24.50 -3.15
CA THR A 284 13.74 25.27 -1.96
C THR A 284 15.20 25.70 -1.89
N ILE A 285 16.10 25.05 -2.62
CA ILE A 285 17.56 25.25 -2.47
C ILE A 285 18.32 25.52 -3.78
N VAL A 286 17.64 25.54 -4.93
CA VAL A 286 18.28 25.71 -6.23
C VAL A 286 19.06 27.04 -6.36
N ASP A 287 18.65 28.08 -5.64
CA ASP A 287 19.36 29.36 -5.58
C ASP A 287 20.73 29.25 -4.87
N GLN A 288 20.83 28.35 -3.88
CA GLN A 288 22.05 28.08 -3.11
C GLN A 288 22.89 26.97 -3.74
N ARG A 289 22.24 26.02 -4.42
CA ARG A 289 22.83 24.82 -5.01
C ARG A 289 22.47 24.75 -6.52
N PRO A 290 22.98 25.66 -7.36
CA PRO A 290 22.61 25.70 -8.78
C PRO A 290 23.03 24.45 -9.57
N CYS A 291 23.89 23.60 -8.99
CA CYS A 291 24.32 22.32 -9.57
C CYS A 291 23.15 21.36 -9.89
N ILE A 292 21.99 21.50 -9.22
CA ILE A 292 20.82 20.63 -9.43
C ILE A 292 19.82 21.18 -10.46
N GLU A 293 19.94 22.44 -10.90
CA GLU A 293 18.92 23.13 -11.71
C GLU A 293 18.60 22.41 -13.02
N ALA A 294 19.63 21.92 -13.72
CA ALA A 294 19.46 21.19 -14.98
C ALA A 294 18.70 19.87 -14.80
N TYR A 295 18.85 19.21 -13.64
CA TYR A 295 18.15 17.97 -13.33
C TYR A 295 16.72 18.23 -12.89
N LEU A 296 16.47 19.30 -12.12
CA LEU A 296 15.12 19.74 -11.78
C LEU A 296 14.28 20.01 -13.03
N ASN A 297 14.85 20.71 -14.01
CA ASN A 297 14.20 20.94 -15.30
C ASN A 297 13.79 19.62 -15.98
N LYS A 298 14.67 18.60 -15.97
CA LYS A 298 14.37 17.28 -16.55
C LYS A 298 13.26 16.57 -15.79
N LEU A 299 13.32 16.53 -14.46
CA LEU A 299 12.31 15.88 -13.63
C LEU A 299 10.92 16.51 -13.81
N ILE A 300 10.84 17.85 -13.82
CA ILE A 300 9.60 18.57 -14.07
C ILE A 300 9.07 18.29 -15.49
N ALA A 301 9.96 18.30 -16.49
CA ALA A 301 9.58 17.98 -17.86
C ALA A 301 9.08 16.53 -18.01
N GLU A 302 9.67 15.56 -17.30
CA GLU A 302 9.21 14.16 -17.31
C GLU A 302 7.80 14.02 -16.73
N ILE A 303 7.47 14.72 -15.64
CA ILE A 303 6.12 14.71 -15.06
C ILE A 303 5.13 15.44 -15.97
N HIS A 304 5.54 16.57 -16.54
CA HIS A 304 4.73 17.34 -17.48
C HIS A 304 4.34 16.51 -18.71
N ASN A 305 5.33 15.88 -19.34
CA ASN A 305 5.20 15.19 -20.62
C ASN A 305 4.59 13.78 -20.53
N ASP A 306 4.54 13.17 -19.34
CA ASP A 306 3.93 11.85 -19.15
C ASP A 306 2.40 11.95 -19.22
N ASP A 307 1.80 11.54 -20.33
CA ASP A 307 0.34 11.56 -20.51
C ASP A 307 -0.32 10.46 -19.70
N ALA A 308 -1.03 10.82 -18.63
CA ALA A 308 -1.69 9.87 -17.75
C ALA A 308 -2.80 9.04 -18.44
N ASN A 309 -3.28 9.47 -19.61
CA ASN A 309 -4.24 8.71 -20.43
C ASN A 309 -3.57 7.65 -21.32
N ASP A 310 -2.25 7.73 -21.52
CA ASP A 310 -1.51 6.66 -22.19
C ASP A 310 -1.42 5.44 -21.26
N LEU A 311 -1.87 4.29 -21.74
CA LEU A 311 -1.79 3.02 -21.00
C LEU A 311 -0.35 2.61 -20.67
N ASN A 312 0.66 3.19 -21.35
CA ASN A 312 2.07 3.03 -21.04
C ASN A 312 2.65 4.13 -20.14
N SER A 313 1.81 5.02 -19.60
CA SER A 313 2.23 6.05 -18.65
C SER A 313 2.86 5.47 -17.38
N ARG A 314 3.84 6.18 -16.82
CA ARG A 314 4.37 5.81 -15.50
C ARG A 314 3.37 6.07 -14.37
N PHE A 315 2.39 6.95 -14.57
CA PHE A 315 1.27 7.10 -13.62
C PHE A 315 0.34 5.88 -13.64
N ASN A 316 0.15 5.24 -14.79
CA ASN A 316 -0.54 3.95 -14.88
C ASN A 316 0.21 2.85 -14.13
N LEU A 317 1.54 2.79 -14.30
CA LEU A 317 2.39 1.86 -13.55
C LEU A 317 2.28 2.10 -12.03
N LEU A 318 2.46 3.34 -11.58
CA LEU A 318 2.39 3.72 -10.17
C LEU A 318 1.03 3.36 -9.55
N SER A 319 -0.07 3.78 -10.19
CA SER A 319 -1.44 3.50 -9.74
C SER A 319 -1.67 2.00 -9.54
N SER A 320 -1.27 1.20 -10.53
CA SER A 320 -1.48 -0.25 -10.52
C SER A 320 -0.60 -0.95 -9.47
N LEU A 321 0.64 -0.50 -9.28
CA LEU A 321 1.52 -1.00 -8.22
C LEU A 321 0.96 -0.69 -6.83
N ILE A 322 0.46 0.52 -6.59
CA ILE A 322 -0.16 0.89 -5.30
C ILE A 322 -1.39 0.01 -5.03
N ALA A 323 -2.29 -0.13 -6.01
CA ALA A 323 -3.48 -0.96 -5.87
C ALA A 323 -3.13 -2.44 -5.60
N MET A 324 -2.07 -2.94 -6.24
CA MET A 324 -1.61 -4.31 -6.06
C MET A 324 -0.98 -4.55 -4.68
N VAL A 325 -0.11 -3.63 -4.22
CA VAL A 325 0.49 -3.70 -2.89
C VAL A 325 -0.60 -3.60 -1.82
N GLU A 326 -1.48 -2.62 -1.90
CA GLU A 326 -2.51 -2.39 -0.88
C GLU A 326 -3.54 -3.52 -0.83
N GLY A 327 -3.91 -4.08 -1.99
CA GLY A 327 -4.78 -5.25 -2.04
C GLY A 327 -4.11 -6.52 -1.49
N GLU A 328 -2.80 -6.69 -1.65
CA GLU A 328 -2.06 -7.79 -1.02
C GLU A 328 -1.94 -7.61 0.51
N LEU A 329 -1.77 -6.37 0.98
CA LEU A 329 -1.81 -6.04 2.41
C LEU A 329 -3.20 -6.29 3.02
N ALA A 330 -4.28 -5.96 2.29
CA ALA A 330 -5.64 -6.26 2.70
C ALA A 330 -5.89 -7.78 2.80
N ARG A 331 -5.37 -8.56 1.84
CA ARG A 331 -5.48 -10.02 1.82
C ARG A 331 -4.78 -10.68 3.01
N THR A 332 -3.55 -10.26 3.27
CA THR A 332 -2.66 -10.87 4.29
C THR A 332 -2.95 -10.34 5.69
N LYS A 333 -3.58 -9.16 5.79
CA LYS A 333 -3.95 -8.50 7.06
C LYS A 333 -2.76 -8.18 7.96
N ILE A 334 -1.54 -8.20 7.43
CA ILE A 334 -0.32 -7.96 8.22
C ILE A 334 -0.28 -6.56 8.85
N LEU A 335 -0.99 -5.59 8.26
CA LEU A 335 -1.09 -4.22 8.77
C LEU A 335 -2.51 -3.87 9.28
N LYS A 336 -3.34 -4.85 9.66
CA LYS A 336 -4.73 -4.61 10.10
C LYS A 336 -4.83 -3.62 11.27
N GLY A 337 -3.85 -3.62 12.18
CA GLY A 337 -3.83 -2.76 13.37
C GLY A 337 -3.30 -1.34 13.14
N LYS A 338 -2.78 -1.03 11.94
CA LYS A 338 -2.19 0.28 11.63
C LYS A 338 -3.25 1.25 11.07
N PRO A 339 -3.12 2.57 11.30
CA PRO A 339 -4.07 3.54 10.75
C PRO A 339 -3.99 3.60 9.21
N PRO A 340 -5.10 3.90 8.51
CA PRO A 340 -5.14 3.81 7.05
C PRO A 340 -4.11 4.69 6.34
N PHE A 341 -3.91 5.96 6.76
CA PHE A 341 -2.87 6.83 6.18
C PHE A 341 -1.48 6.20 6.25
N TRP A 342 -1.12 5.54 7.36
CA TRP A 342 0.20 4.93 7.51
C TRP A 342 0.32 3.67 6.66
N ARG A 343 -0.73 2.83 6.62
CA ARG A 343 -0.76 1.68 5.72
C ARG A 343 -0.62 2.12 4.27
N ARG A 344 -1.28 3.19 3.86
CA ARG A 344 -1.19 3.74 2.50
C ARG A 344 0.18 4.35 2.20
N LEU A 345 0.80 5.05 3.16
CA LEU A 345 2.20 5.48 3.04
C LEU A 345 3.13 4.27 2.82
N ALA A 346 2.94 3.20 3.59
CA ALA A 346 3.68 1.95 3.44
C ALA A 346 3.44 1.29 2.07
N SER A 347 2.19 1.25 1.59
CA SER A 347 1.84 0.76 0.25
C SER A 347 2.53 1.56 -0.85
N ILE A 348 2.47 2.90 -0.77
CA ILE A 348 3.04 3.80 -1.77
C ILE A 348 4.57 3.69 -1.76
N ALA A 349 5.21 3.68 -0.60
CA ALA A 349 6.65 3.52 -0.49
C ALA A 349 7.11 2.18 -1.09
N GLN A 350 6.38 1.09 -0.85
CA GLN A 350 6.69 -0.20 -1.46
C GLN A 350 6.43 -0.22 -2.96
N ALA A 351 5.34 0.37 -3.43
CA ALA A 351 5.05 0.50 -4.86
C ALA A 351 6.15 1.29 -5.58
N SER A 352 6.62 2.38 -4.98
CA SER A 352 7.77 3.18 -5.46
C SER A 352 9.07 2.39 -5.46
N LEU A 353 9.32 1.58 -4.42
CA LEU A 353 10.48 0.69 -4.37
C LEU A 353 10.44 -0.35 -5.48
N ILE A 354 9.27 -0.91 -5.79
CA ILE A 354 9.09 -1.81 -6.93
C ILE A 354 9.30 -1.04 -8.24
N GLU A 355 8.68 0.13 -8.41
CA GLU A 355 8.75 0.93 -9.64
C GLU A 355 10.21 1.18 -10.05
N ARG A 356 11.07 1.64 -9.13
CA ARG A 356 12.49 1.89 -9.43
C ARG A 356 13.26 0.64 -9.86
N THR A 357 12.84 -0.57 -9.47
CA THR A 357 13.48 -1.82 -9.95
C THR A 357 13.05 -2.19 -11.37
N LEU A 358 11.93 -1.65 -11.85
CA LEU A 358 11.37 -1.90 -13.18
C LEU A 358 11.88 -0.91 -14.23
N ILE A 359 12.29 0.29 -13.82
CA ILE A 359 12.78 1.34 -14.75
C ILE A 359 14.03 0.85 -15.49
N GLY A 360 14.09 1.14 -16.79
CA GLY A 360 15.20 0.74 -17.66
C GLY A 360 15.11 -0.70 -18.18
N ARG A 361 14.07 -1.45 -17.79
CA ARG A 361 13.79 -2.80 -18.32
C ARG A 361 12.74 -2.73 -19.43
N PRO A 362 12.77 -3.66 -20.41
CA PRO A 362 11.71 -3.79 -21.40
C PRO A 362 10.43 -4.34 -20.73
N LEU A 363 9.57 -3.43 -20.28
CA LEU A 363 8.27 -3.75 -19.66
C LEU A 363 7.14 -3.21 -20.52
N ASN A 364 6.16 -4.06 -20.85
CA ASN A 364 4.88 -3.59 -21.37
C ASN A 364 4.02 -3.14 -20.18
N ILE A 365 3.98 -1.83 -19.94
CA ILE A 365 3.29 -1.24 -18.79
C ILE A 365 1.80 -1.51 -18.84
N GLU A 366 1.15 -1.39 -20.00
CA GLU A 366 -0.29 -1.66 -20.15
C GLU A 366 -0.66 -3.08 -19.68
N MET A 367 0.05 -4.09 -20.20
CA MET A 367 -0.19 -5.48 -19.80
C MET A 367 0.12 -5.67 -18.31
N PHE A 368 1.22 -5.13 -17.81
CA PHE A 368 1.59 -5.29 -16.40
C PHE A 368 0.56 -4.63 -15.47
N ALA A 369 0.11 -3.42 -15.78
CA ALA A 369 -0.93 -2.68 -15.08
C ALA A 369 -2.24 -3.47 -15.05
N LYS A 370 -2.66 -4.03 -16.19
CA LYS A 370 -3.86 -4.88 -16.26
C LYS A 370 -3.77 -6.10 -15.35
N HIS A 371 -2.67 -6.87 -15.41
CA HIS A 371 -2.51 -8.07 -14.59
C HIS A 371 -2.47 -7.76 -13.09
N THR A 372 -1.82 -6.66 -12.70
CA THR A 372 -1.75 -6.23 -11.29
C THR A 372 -3.13 -5.81 -10.74
N TRP A 373 -3.93 -5.10 -11.55
CA TRP A 373 -5.32 -4.78 -11.22
C TRP A 373 -6.21 -6.03 -11.09
N GLU A 374 -6.12 -6.97 -12.03
CA GLU A 374 -6.87 -8.24 -11.98
C GLU A 374 -6.48 -9.11 -10.78
N TYR A 375 -5.21 -9.04 -10.36
CA TYR A 375 -4.70 -9.83 -9.24
C TYR A 375 -5.24 -9.34 -7.88
N ARG A 376 -5.23 -8.02 -7.61
CA ARG A 376 -5.53 -7.48 -6.25
C ARG A 376 -6.34 -6.19 -6.19
N GLY A 377 -6.69 -5.59 -7.32
CA GLY A 377 -7.36 -4.29 -7.36
C GLY A 377 -8.69 -4.23 -6.60
N MET A 378 -9.49 -5.31 -6.62
CA MET A 378 -10.76 -5.35 -5.89
C MET A 378 -10.59 -5.40 -4.36
N LEU A 379 -9.52 -6.03 -3.86
CA LEU A 379 -9.22 -6.02 -2.43
C LEU A 379 -8.76 -4.64 -1.97
N PHE A 380 -7.94 -3.96 -2.77
CA PHE A 380 -7.61 -2.54 -2.54
C PHE A 380 -8.88 -1.68 -2.48
N TYR A 381 -9.79 -1.86 -3.45
CA TYR A 381 -11.01 -1.08 -3.52
C TYR A 381 -11.87 -1.27 -2.26
N LEU A 382 -12.11 -2.52 -1.86
CA LEU A 382 -12.90 -2.84 -0.66
C LEU A 382 -12.23 -2.40 0.64
N GLN A 383 -10.90 -2.52 0.73
CA GLN A 383 -10.14 -2.04 1.89
C GLN A 383 -10.30 -0.52 2.04
N THR A 384 -10.10 0.22 0.96
CA THR A 384 -10.24 1.68 0.94
C THR A 384 -11.68 2.11 1.26
N MET A 385 -12.69 1.43 0.70
CA MET A 385 -14.10 1.71 1.03
C MET A 385 -14.42 1.44 2.50
N SER A 386 -13.79 0.43 3.12
CA SER A 386 -13.91 0.17 4.56
C SER A 386 -13.23 1.26 5.39
N ASP A 387 -12.09 1.77 4.91
CA ASP A 387 -11.33 2.82 5.56
C ASP A 387 -12.05 4.17 5.56
N LEU A 388 -13.00 4.43 4.66
CA LEU A 388 -13.80 5.65 4.64
C LEU A 388 -14.47 5.94 5.99
N ARG A 389 -14.75 4.90 6.79
CA ARG A 389 -15.21 5.06 8.17
C ARG A 389 -14.26 5.93 9.00
N ILE A 390 -12.95 5.79 8.81
CA ILE A 390 -11.91 6.56 9.49
C ILE A 390 -11.49 7.78 8.64
N GLU A 391 -11.38 7.60 7.32
CA GLU A 391 -10.86 8.57 6.36
C GLU A 391 -11.90 8.92 5.27
N PRO A 392 -12.91 9.73 5.57
CA PRO A 392 -14.11 9.87 4.74
C PRO A 392 -13.89 10.66 3.45
N ARG A 393 -12.67 11.19 3.22
CA ARG A 393 -12.37 12.08 2.10
C ARG A 393 -11.53 11.43 1.00
N TRP A 394 -10.87 10.29 1.25
CA TRP A 394 -10.01 9.67 0.24
C TRP A 394 -10.64 8.39 -0.31
N TYR A 395 -10.99 8.42 -1.59
CA TYR A 395 -11.71 7.34 -2.25
C TYR A 395 -10.79 6.52 -3.15
N PRO A 396 -11.17 5.27 -3.48
CA PRO A 396 -10.35 4.43 -4.36
C PRO A 396 -10.08 5.06 -5.74
N HIS A 397 -11.02 5.86 -6.25
CA HIS A 397 -10.89 6.53 -7.55
C HIS A 397 -9.85 7.65 -7.55
N HIS A 398 -9.42 8.16 -6.37
CA HIS A 398 -8.33 9.12 -6.30
C HIS A 398 -6.97 8.49 -6.64
N LEU A 399 -6.89 7.16 -6.75
CA LEU A 399 -5.70 6.47 -7.23
C LEU A 399 -5.61 6.47 -8.77
N ALA A 400 -6.60 7.02 -9.48
CA ALA A 400 -6.56 7.07 -10.94
C ALA A 400 -5.31 7.81 -11.45
N PRO A 401 -4.69 7.37 -12.57
CA PRO A 401 -3.44 7.93 -13.06
C PRO A 401 -3.46 9.45 -13.30
N ASP A 402 -4.56 9.94 -13.87
CA ASP A 402 -4.83 11.35 -14.12
C ASP A 402 -4.92 12.16 -12.82
N GLN A 403 -5.61 11.64 -11.81
CA GLN A 403 -5.67 12.26 -10.50
C GLN A 403 -4.31 12.27 -9.80
N LEU A 404 -3.53 11.20 -9.89
CA LEU A 404 -2.16 11.17 -9.34
C LEU A 404 -1.25 12.18 -10.06
N LYS A 405 -1.40 12.36 -11.37
CA LYS A 405 -0.69 13.40 -12.11
C LYS A 405 -1.13 14.79 -11.66
N ALA A 406 -2.43 15.03 -11.48
CA ALA A 406 -2.97 16.30 -11.00
C ALA A 406 -2.45 16.65 -9.60
N GLU A 407 -2.38 15.68 -8.68
CA GLU A 407 -1.76 15.80 -7.35
C GLU A 407 -0.28 16.22 -7.47
N CYS A 408 0.51 15.52 -8.29
CA CYS A 408 1.91 15.87 -8.52
C CYS A 408 2.08 17.30 -9.06
N ILE A 409 1.26 17.70 -10.03
CA ILE A 409 1.29 19.05 -10.61
C ILE A 409 0.94 20.11 -9.56
N GLY A 410 -0.12 19.88 -8.77
CA GLY A 410 -0.52 20.76 -7.67
C GLY A 410 0.61 20.97 -6.68
N ARG A 411 1.26 19.88 -6.25
CA ARG A 411 2.40 19.91 -5.33
C ARG A 411 3.61 20.68 -5.88
N ILE A 412 3.97 20.49 -7.16
CA ILE A 412 5.07 21.25 -7.79
C ILE A 412 4.74 22.74 -7.81
N ILE A 413 3.51 23.10 -8.17
CA ILE A 413 3.09 24.51 -8.26
C ILE A 413 3.05 25.15 -6.87
N ASP A 414 2.57 24.44 -5.85
CA ASP A 414 2.58 24.93 -4.48
C ASP A 414 4.01 25.11 -3.94
N ALA A 415 4.91 24.18 -4.22
CA ALA A 415 6.32 24.32 -3.88
C ALA A 415 6.98 25.50 -4.62
N ALA A 416 6.66 25.69 -5.89
CA ALA A 416 7.14 26.82 -6.68
C ALA A 416 6.63 28.15 -6.10
N ASN A 417 5.34 28.27 -5.85
CA ASN A 417 4.71 29.47 -5.28
C ASN A 417 5.34 29.86 -3.93
N LYS A 418 5.63 28.87 -3.06
CA LYS A 418 6.31 29.12 -1.77
C LYS A 418 7.75 29.63 -1.91
N ASN A 419 8.38 29.40 -3.06
CA ASN A 419 9.80 29.73 -3.32
C ASN A 419 9.97 30.70 -4.50
N GLU A 420 8.93 31.42 -4.92
CA GLU A 420 8.93 32.26 -6.13
C GLU A 420 10.14 33.20 -6.22
N SER A 421 10.47 33.89 -5.12
CA SER A 421 11.60 34.83 -5.08
C SER A 421 12.96 34.16 -5.34
N ARG A 422 13.11 32.88 -4.98
CA ARG A 422 14.32 32.09 -5.22
C ARG A 422 14.41 31.60 -6.66
N LEU A 423 13.27 31.42 -7.31
CA LEU A 423 13.16 30.88 -8.67
C LEU A 423 13.29 31.95 -9.75
N GLN A 424 12.95 33.21 -9.47
CA GLN A 424 13.09 34.34 -10.41
C GLN A 424 14.40 34.40 -11.21
N PRO A 425 15.60 34.20 -10.62
CA PRO A 425 16.85 34.24 -11.37
C PRO A 425 17.16 32.95 -12.16
N THR A 426 16.37 31.88 -11.99
CA THR A 426 16.64 30.54 -12.56
C THR A 426 15.90 30.32 -13.87
N SER A 427 16.36 29.33 -14.66
CA SER A 427 15.66 28.85 -15.86
C SER A 427 14.30 28.21 -15.58
N LEU A 428 14.03 27.83 -14.32
CA LEU A 428 12.79 27.18 -13.88
C LEU A 428 11.60 28.15 -13.81
N TYR A 429 11.83 29.46 -13.72
CA TYR A 429 10.77 30.43 -13.53
C TYR A 429 9.72 30.40 -14.66
N GLY A 430 10.18 30.42 -15.91
CA GLY A 430 9.29 30.41 -17.08
C GLY A 430 8.36 29.17 -17.11
N PRO A 431 8.92 27.94 -17.09
CA PRO A 431 8.12 26.71 -17.09
C PRO A 431 7.08 26.60 -15.96
N LEU A 432 7.37 27.16 -14.78
CA LEU A 432 6.53 27.04 -13.58
C LEU A 432 5.48 28.16 -13.43
N PHE A 433 5.78 29.38 -13.89
CA PHE A 433 4.93 30.55 -13.62
C PHE A 433 4.24 31.13 -14.85
N ASN A 434 4.74 30.88 -16.07
CA ASN A 434 4.07 31.37 -17.27
C ASN A 434 2.70 30.69 -17.46
N THR A 435 1.79 31.37 -18.16
CA THR A 435 0.46 30.85 -18.52
C THR A 435 0.35 30.49 -20.01
N THR A 436 1.48 30.38 -20.70
CA THR A 436 1.52 29.97 -22.12
C THR A 436 1.22 28.49 -22.27
N ASP A 437 0.73 28.08 -23.44
CA ASP A 437 0.56 26.67 -23.80
C ASP A 437 1.87 25.90 -23.59
N GLY A 438 1.81 24.80 -22.83
CA GLY A 438 2.96 23.98 -22.45
C GLY A 438 3.67 24.41 -21.16
N SER A 439 3.12 25.35 -20.40
CA SER A 439 3.52 25.62 -19.01
C SER A 439 2.90 24.62 -18.04
N LEU A 440 3.51 24.39 -16.88
CA LEU A 440 2.94 23.49 -15.88
C LEU A 440 1.57 23.97 -15.37
N ARG A 441 1.37 25.30 -15.28
CA ARG A 441 0.09 25.91 -14.90
C ARG A 441 -1.02 25.66 -15.93
N SER A 442 -0.69 25.47 -17.21
CA SER A 442 -1.68 25.13 -18.24
C SER A 442 -2.31 23.74 -18.04
N LEU A 443 -1.67 22.86 -17.25
CA LEU A 443 -2.17 21.53 -16.92
C LEU A 443 -3.05 21.50 -15.64
N LEU A 444 -3.26 22.64 -14.97
CA LEU A 444 -4.13 22.71 -13.79
C LEU A 444 -5.60 22.63 -14.21
N GLU A 445 -6.19 21.43 -14.08
CA GLU A 445 -7.62 21.23 -14.25
C GLU A 445 -8.33 21.26 -12.90
N VAL A 446 -9.03 22.37 -12.61
CA VAL A 446 -9.82 22.51 -11.37
C VAL A 446 -11.01 21.54 -11.44
N PRO A 447 -11.26 20.71 -10.40
CA PRO A 447 -10.72 20.83 -9.04
C PRO A 447 -9.64 19.81 -8.67
N PHE A 448 -9.15 19.00 -9.61
CA PHE A 448 -8.38 17.78 -9.32
C PHE A 448 -7.14 17.99 -8.43
N PRO A 449 -6.30 19.03 -8.62
CA PRO A 449 -5.16 19.30 -7.74
C PRO A 449 -5.53 19.72 -6.30
N PHE A 450 -6.80 20.03 -6.03
CA PHE A 450 -7.30 20.48 -4.73
C PHE A 450 -8.10 19.39 -4.00
N LEU A 451 -8.27 18.22 -4.64
CA LEU A 451 -8.81 17.05 -3.98
C LEU A 451 -7.80 16.53 -2.93
N PRO A 452 -8.27 15.82 -1.90
CA PRO A 452 -7.38 15.30 -0.87
C PRO A 452 -6.38 14.31 -1.46
N GLY A 453 -5.10 14.54 -1.17
CA GLY A 453 -4.02 13.67 -1.58
C GLY A 453 -4.10 12.28 -0.92
N PRO A 454 -3.28 11.31 -1.34
CA PRO A 454 -3.32 9.94 -0.85
C PRO A 454 -3.36 9.81 0.67
N LEU A 455 -2.64 10.65 1.41
CA LEU A 455 -2.52 10.54 2.86
C LEU A 455 -3.44 11.48 3.65
N GLU A 456 -4.34 12.18 2.97
CA GLU A 456 -5.12 13.28 3.55
C GLU A 456 -6.59 12.92 3.88
N GLY A 457 -6.95 11.64 3.79
CA GLY A 457 -8.34 11.19 3.91
C GLY A 457 -9.02 11.53 5.26
N SER A 458 -8.24 11.69 6.34
CA SER A 458 -8.72 12.13 7.66
C SER A 458 -8.55 13.62 7.94
N ILE A 459 -7.80 14.35 7.11
CA ILE A 459 -7.56 15.78 7.31
C ILE A 459 -8.86 16.52 7.00
N THR A 460 -9.24 17.53 7.77
CA THR A 460 -10.40 18.37 7.44
C THR A 460 -9.92 19.60 6.67
N PRO A 461 -10.60 20.02 5.58
CA PRO A 461 -10.27 21.28 4.92
C PRO A 461 -10.32 22.44 5.92
N GLN A 462 -9.41 23.40 5.79
CA GLN A 462 -9.42 24.60 6.64
C GLN A 462 -10.32 25.71 6.07
N ASN A 463 -10.52 25.73 4.75
CA ASN A 463 -11.24 26.80 4.08
C ASN A 463 -12.76 26.56 4.10
N ASP A 464 -13.51 27.57 4.50
CA ASP A 464 -14.96 27.60 4.34
C ASP A 464 -15.34 27.80 2.86
N PRO A 465 -16.52 27.32 2.41
CA PRO A 465 -16.98 27.60 1.06
C PRO A 465 -17.18 29.11 0.84
N PRO A 466 -16.78 29.67 -0.32
CA PRO A 466 -17.11 31.04 -0.73
C PRO A 466 -18.60 31.40 -0.60
N GLU A 467 -18.89 32.68 -0.32
CA GLU A 467 -20.27 33.15 -0.08
C GLU A 467 -21.24 32.88 -1.25
N ASP A 468 -20.75 32.96 -2.48
CA ASP A 468 -21.52 32.67 -3.69
C ASP A 468 -21.90 31.18 -3.78
N ILE A 469 -20.98 30.28 -3.39
CA ILE A 469 -21.26 28.84 -3.28
C ILE A 469 -22.27 28.58 -2.15
N LEU A 470 -22.10 29.19 -0.98
CA LEU A 470 -23.04 29.05 0.14
C LEU A 470 -24.45 29.52 -0.23
N ARG A 471 -24.56 30.64 -0.94
CA ARG A 471 -25.83 31.14 -1.46
C ARG A 471 -26.44 30.18 -2.46
N ALA A 472 -25.64 29.68 -3.41
CA ALA A 472 -26.10 28.71 -4.40
C ALA A 472 -26.60 27.40 -3.77
N ILE A 473 -25.95 26.91 -2.71
CA ILE A 473 -26.40 25.74 -1.93
C ILE A 473 -27.77 26.03 -1.32
N LYS A 474 -27.91 27.17 -0.63
CA LYS A 474 -29.15 27.52 0.07
C LYS A 474 -30.32 27.72 -0.90
N ASP A 475 -30.13 28.52 -1.93
CA ASP A 475 -31.20 28.91 -2.85
C ASP A 475 -31.71 27.70 -3.63
N ARG A 476 -30.81 26.87 -4.19
CA ARG A 476 -31.21 25.70 -5.01
C ARG A 476 -31.84 24.56 -4.21
N LEU A 477 -31.48 24.40 -2.93
CA LEU A 477 -32.06 23.37 -2.07
C LEU A 477 -33.41 23.80 -1.47
N GLN A 478 -33.79 25.07 -1.64
CA GLN A 478 -35.09 25.61 -1.21
C GLN A 478 -36.11 25.71 -2.35
N ASP A 479 -35.74 25.32 -3.57
CA ASP A 479 -36.65 25.28 -4.72
C ASP A 479 -37.82 24.31 -4.49
N GLU A 480 -39.02 24.68 -4.96
CA GLU A 480 -40.22 23.83 -4.86
C GLU A 480 -40.08 22.52 -5.65
N VAL A 481 -39.30 22.54 -6.72
CA VAL A 481 -39.01 21.38 -7.58
C VAL A 481 -37.52 21.12 -7.58
N LEU A 482 -37.11 19.98 -7.04
CA LEU A 482 -35.71 19.56 -7.03
C LEU A 482 -35.38 18.68 -8.24
N GLU A 483 -34.29 19.03 -8.90
CA GLU A 483 -33.65 18.27 -9.96
C GLU A 483 -32.26 17.82 -9.49
N PRO A 484 -31.62 16.83 -10.12
CA PRO A 484 -30.26 16.40 -9.76
C PRO A 484 -29.28 17.59 -9.64
N LYS A 485 -29.34 18.53 -10.58
CA LYS A 485 -28.51 19.75 -10.60
C LYS A 485 -28.74 20.72 -9.43
N SER A 486 -29.85 20.60 -8.70
CA SER A 486 -30.13 21.40 -7.50
C SER A 486 -29.10 21.12 -6.40
N PHE A 487 -28.54 19.91 -6.36
CA PHE A 487 -27.53 19.50 -5.38
C PHE A 487 -26.09 19.80 -5.81
N ALA A 488 -25.86 20.22 -7.06
CA ALA A 488 -24.53 20.33 -7.66
C ALA A 488 -23.54 21.18 -6.84
N ALA A 489 -23.98 22.35 -6.34
CA ALA A 489 -23.13 23.23 -5.55
C ALA A 489 -22.67 22.57 -4.24
N LEU A 490 -23.55 21.81 -3.58
CA LEU A 490 -23.23 21.13 -2.34
C LEU A 490 -22.27 19.96 -2.57
N VAL A 491 -22.57 19.10 -3.53
CA VAL A 491 -21.78 17.89 -3.79
C VAL A 491 -20.38 18.23 -4.33
N ASN A 492 -20.27 19.22 -5.23
CA ASN A 492 -18.97 19.64 -5.77
C ASN A 492 -18.10 20.36 -4.74
N SER A 493 -18.69 20.82 -3.63
CA SER A 493 -17.96 21.47 -2.53
C SER A 493 -17.44 20.49 -1.47
N ALA A 494 -17.93 19.25 -1.47
CA ALA A 494 -17.78 18.32 -0.35
C ALA A 494 -16.33 17.94 -0.02
N LEU A 495 -15.46 17.85 -1.04
CA LEU A 495 -14.06 17.49 -0.84
C LEU A 495 -13.12 18.70 -0.82
N LEU A 496 -13.58 19.86 -1.30
CA LEU A 496 -12.78 21.07 -1.44
C LEU A 496 -12.85 21.98 -0.22
N PHE A 497 -14.03 22.05 0.41
CA PHE A 497 -14.32 23.00 1.48
C PHE A 497 -14.80 22.31 2.73
N LYS A 498 -14.67 23.01 3.86
CA LYS A 498 -15.16 22.55 5.15
C LYS A 498 -16.68 22.61 5.19
N LEU A 499 -17.33 21.48 4.89
CA LEU A 499 -18.76 21.33 5.11
C LEU A 499 -19.05 20.93 6.56
N THR A 500 -20.09 21.52 7.12
CA THR A 500 -20.57 21.26 8.49
C THR A 500 -21.91 20.52 8.48
N SER A 501 -22.34 20.03 9.64
CA SER A 501 -23.66 19.39 9.81
C SER A 501 -24.82 20.27 9.35
N SER A 502 -24.72 21.60 9.42
CA SER A 502 -25.78 22.50 8.93
C SER A 502 -25.99 22.39 7.42
N HIS A 503 -24.94 22.13 6.65
CA HIS A 503 -25.04 21.95 5.19
C HIS A 503 -25.74 20.62 4.86
N ALA A 504 -25.42 19.56 5.60
CA ALA A 504 -26.13 18.28 5.47
C ALA A 504 -27.62 18.41 5.82
N GLN A 505 -27.96 19.22 6.84
CA GLN A 505 -29.35 19.47 7.23
C GLN A 505 -30.16 20.20 6.13
N LEU A 506 -29.52 21.06 5.32
CA LEU A 506 -30.20 21.65 4.16
C LEU A 506 -30.60 20.58 3.14
N ALA A 507 -29.70 19.63 2.83
CA ALA A 507 -30.01 18.53 1.93
C ALA A 507 -31.11 17.61 2.50
N ILE A 508 -31.06 17.29 3.80
CA ILE A 508 -32.09 16.51 4.50
C ILE A 508 -33.46 17.19 4.39
N ALA A 509 -33.53 18.49 4.70
CA ALA A 509 -34.77 19.25 4.63
C ALA A 509 -35.33 19.28 3.20
N ALA A 510 -34.46 19.49 2.21
CA ALA A 510 -34.83 19.50 0.79
C ALA A 510 -35.40 18.14 0.35
N LEU A 511 -34.72 17.03 0.65
CA LEU A 511 -35.18 15.68 0.31
C LEU A 511 -36.54 15.34 0.95
N ARG A 512 -36.73 15.70 2.22
CA ARG A 512 -38.00 15.50 2.93
C ARG A 512 -39.13 16.35 2.35
N ALA A 513 -38.85 17.60 1.97
CA ALA A 513 -39.85 18.51 1.40
C ALA A 513 -40.44 17.96 0.10
N VAL A 514 -39.62 17.33 -0.74
CA VAL A 514 -40.07 16.68 -1.98
C VAL A 514 -40.45 15.20 -1.79
N LYS A 515 -40.54 14.69 -0.56
CA LYS A 515 -40.82 13.28 -0.24
C LYS A 515 -39.95 12.31 -1.03
N HIS A 516 -38.67 12.65 -1.20
CA HIS A 516 -37.67 11.86 -1.95
C HIS A 516 -37.99 11.67 -3.43
N GLN A 517 -38.90 12.47 -3.99
CA GLN A 517 -39.22 12.49 -5.42
C GLN A 517 -38.42 13.58 -6.12
N ILE A 518 -37.20 13.26 -6.52
CA ILE A 518 -36.40 14.12 -7.41
C ILE A 518 -36.92 13.91 -8.83
N LYS A 519 -37.17 15.01 -9.55
CA LYS A 519 -37.60 14.93 -10.96
C LYS A 519 -36.48 14.27 -11.78
N LEU A 520 -36.73 13.04 -12.22
CA LEU A 520 -35.81 12.30 -13.07
C LEU A 520 -35.63 13.06 -14.38
N SER A 521 -34.42 13.54 -14.65
CA SER A 521 -34.00 13.82 -16.02
C SER A 521 -33.86 12.47 -16.76
N GLU A 522 -33.97 12.48 -18.09
CA GLU A 522 -33.66 11.28 -18.90
C GLU A 522 -32.19 10.82 -18.77
N ASP A 523 -31.37 11.64 -18.10
CA ASP A 523 -29.94 11.46 -17.88
C ASP A 523 -29.66 10.62 -16.62
N LYS A 524 -29.42 9.33 -16.83
CA LYS A 524 -29.12 8.35 -15.78
C LYS A 524 -27.79 8.64 -15.06
N GLU A 525 -26.82 9.21 -15.77
CA GLU A 525 -25.49 9.49 -15.22
C GLU A 525 -25.57 10.61 -14.17
N GLN A 526 -26.38 11.64 -14.44
CA GLN A 526 -26.61 12.72 -13.47
C GLN A 526 -27.21 12.23 -12.15
N MET A 527 -28.13 11.26 -12.19
CA MET A 527 -28.70 10.70 -10.96
C MET A 527 -27.63 9.92 -10.16
N GLN A 528 -26.79 9.12 -10.83
CA GLN A 528 -25.69 8.42 -10.17
C GLN A 528 -24.68 9.39 -9.54
N LEU A 529 -24.32 10.46 -10.25
CA LEU A 529 -23.43 11.51 -9.74
C LEU A 529 -23.98 12.18 -8.49
N VAL A 530 -25.29 12.48 -8.46
CA VAL A 530 -25.92 13.09 -7.28
C VAL A 530 -25.99 12.12 -6.10
N LEU A 531 -26.30 10.85 -6.32
CA LEU A 531 -26.32 9.85 -5.24
C LEU A 531 -24.92 9.66 -4.65
N ASN A 532 -23.90 9.53 -5.49
CA ASN A 532 -22.50 9.49 -5.05
C ASN A 532 -22.11 10.77 -4.30
N GLY A 533 -22.44 11.93 -4.86
CA GLY A 533 -22.15 13.22 -4.25
C GLY A 533 -22.81 13.41 -2.88
N LEU A 534 -24.08 13.01 -2.73
CA LEU A 534 -24.79 13.04 -1.45
C LEU A 534 -24.22 12.04 -0.44
N ALA A 535 -23.78 10.86 -0.90
CA ALA A 535 -23.06 9.91 -0.07
C ALA A 535 -21.75 10.52 0.46
N THR A 536 -21.00 11.20 -0.41
CA THR A 536 -19.78 11.94 -0.05
C THR A 536 -20.09 13.04 0.97
N VAL A 537 -21.14 13.84 0.76
CA VAL A 537 -21.56 14.86 1.74
C VAL A 537 -21.90 14.22 3.09
N ALA A 538 -22.63 13.10 3.12
CA ALA A 538 -22.95 12.39 4.35
C ALA A 538 -21.70 11.89 5.07
N ALA A 539 -20.73 11.35 4.32
CA ALA A 539 -19.44 10.89 4.83
C ALA A 539 -18.63 12.04 5.45
N VAL A 540 -18.35 13.11 4.69
CA VAL A 540 -17.47 14.19 5.14
C VAL A 540 -18.08 15.03 6.27
N THR A 541 -19.41 15.16 6.29
CA THR A 541 -20.12 15.87 7.37
C THR A 541 -20.45 14.96 8.56
N ARG A 542 -20.16 13.65 8.46
CA ARG A 542 -20.46 12.64 9.49
C ARG A 542 -21.93 12.70 9.91
N SER A 543 -22.84 12.68 8.93
CA SER A 543 -24.28 12.85 9.10
C SER A 543 -25.05 11.54 8.85
N PRO A 544 -25.26 10.70 9.89
CA PRO A 544 -26.09 9.49 9.80
C PRO A 544 -27.48 9.77 9.22
N ASP A 545 -28.09 10.89 9.60
CA ASP A 545 -29.41 11.28 9.12
C ASP A 545 -29.42 11.43 7.59
N LEU A 546 -28.41 12.08 7.00
CA LEU A 546 -28.33 12.23 5.56
C LEU A 546 -28.11 10.88 4.86
N ALA A 547 -27.35 9.96 5.47
CA ALA A 547 -27.17 8.61 4.94
C ALA A 547 -28.51 7.83 4.91
N GLU A 548 -29.35 7.97 5.94
CA GLU A 548 -30.69 7.37 5.96
C GLU A 548 -31.63 8.00 4.92
N GLU A 549 -31.63 9.33 4.78
CA GLU A 549 -32.42 10.00 3.73
C GLU A 549 -31.96 9.59 2.33
N LEU A 550 -30.64 9.41 2.13
CA LEU A 550 -30.08 8.90 0.89
C LEU A 550 -30.53 7.46 0.61
N LYS A 551 -30.60 6.60 1.62
CA LYS A 551 -31.15 5.24 1.48
C LYS A 551 -32.61 5.25 1.03
N LEU A 552 -33.42 6.16 1.55
CA LEU A 552 -34.81 6.34 1.10
C LEU A 552 -34.88 6.85 -0.35
N LEU A 553 -34.04 7.82 -0.74
CA LEU A 553 -33.96 8.31 -2.11
C LEU A 553 -33.50 7.20 -3.08
N ALA A 554 -32.46 6.47 -2.68
CA ALA A 554 -31.91 5.34 -3.41
C ALA A 554 -32.96 4.26 -3.66
N ARG A 555 -33.91 4.05 -2.74
CA ARG A 555 -35.04 3.12 -2.95
C ARG A 555 -35.86 3.43 -4.20
N GLY A 556 -36.18 4.71 -4.43
CA GLY A 556 -36.95 5.13 -5.60
C GLY A 556 -36.20 4.96 -6.92
N SER A 557 -34.91 5.30 -6.93
CA SER A 557 -34.07 5.30 -8.15
C SER A 557 -33.46 3.93 -8.47
N LEU A 558 -33.30 3.05 -7.48
CA LEU A 558 -32.61 1.76 -7.63
C LEU A 558 -33.55 0.55 -7.69
N PHE A 559 -34.77 0.66 -7.13
CA PHE A 559 -35.70 -0.47 -6.94
C PHE A 559 -37.01 -0.33 -7.74
N GLY A 560 -37.09 0.67 -8.63
CA GLY A 560 -38.18 0.81 -9.59
C GLY A 560 -38.03 -0.15 -10.80
N PRO A 561 -39.08 -0.30 -11.64
CA PRO A 561 -39.06 -1.18 -12.82
C PRO A 561 -38.05 -0.76 -13.90
N SER A 562 -37.43 0.42 -13.78
CA SER A 562 -36.37 0.92 -14.65
C SER A 562 -35.10 1.18 -13.84
N ARG A 563 -34.50 0.12 -13.28
CA ARG A 563 -33.22 0.21 -12.55
C ARG A 563 -32.20 1.02 -13.37
N PHE A 564 -31.71 2.12 -12.78
CA PHE A 564 -30.82 3.05 -13.49
C PHE A 564 -29.33 2.82 -13.23
N ILE A 565 -28.98 2.13 -12.14
CA ILE A 565 -27.60 2.01 -11.63
C ILE A 565 -27.26 0.55 -11.36
N SER A 566 -26.01 0.15 -11.63
CA SER A 566 -25.55 -1.22 -11.44
C SER A 566 -25.57 -1.62 -9.95
N PRO A 567 -25.66 -2.92 -9.63
CA PRO A 567 -25.57 -3.39 -8.24
C PRO A 567 -24.24 -3.04 -7.57
N VAL A 568 -23.15 -3.04 -8.34
CA VAL A 568 -21.81 -2.72 -7.83
C VAL A 568 -21.70 -1.24 -7.50
N ASP A 569 -22.17 -0.35 -8.38
CA ASP A 569 -22.20 1.09 -8.08
C ASP A 569 -23.11 1.42 -6.90
N THR A 570 -24.22 0.67 -6.77
CA THR A 570 -25.11 0.76 -5.60
C THR A 570 -24.41 0.37 -4.30
N LEU A 571 -23.58 -0.68 -4.33
CA LEU A 571 -22.75 -1.05 -3.20
C LEU A 571 -21.77 0.07 -2.84
N TRP A 572 -21.13 0.68 -3.83
CA TRP A 572 -20.19 1.79 -3.61
C TRP A 572 -20.85 3.01 -3.00
N ILE A 573 -22.01 3.43 -3.51
CA ILE A 573 -22.82 4.50 -2.91
C ILE A 573 -23.12 4.18 -1.43
N GLY A 574 -23.54 2.94 -1.16
CA GLY A 574 -23.87 2.49 0.20
C GLY A 574 -22.70 2.50 1.16
N LEU A 575 -21.52 2.00 0.73
CA LEU A 575 -20.31 2.01 1.55
C LEU A 575 -19.80 3.44 1.80
N THR A 576 -19.87 4.32 0.81
CA THR A 576 -19.58 5.74 0.98
C THR A 576 -20.55 6.39 1.98
N ALA A 577 -21.85 6.16 1.85
CA ALA A 577 -22.85 6.70 2.76
C ALA A 577 -22.66 6.16 4.19
N ALA A 578 -22.28 4.88 4.34
CA ALA A 578 -22.01 4.26 5.62
C ALA A 578 -20.90 4.98 6.40
N ALA A 579 -19.94 5.61 5.71
CA ALA A 579 -18.89 6.40 6.33
C ALA A 579 -19.42 7.62 7.11
N ALA A 580 -20.70 7.97 7.00
CA ALA A 580 -21.34 8.91 7.92
C ALA A 580 -21.32 8.44 9.38
N HIS A 581 -21.24 7.13 9.62
CA HIS A 581 -21.15 6.51 10.95
C HIS A 581 -19.69 6.26 11.33
N GLN A 582 -19.15 7.02 12.30
CA GLN A 582 -17.77 6.82 12.78
C GLN A 582 -17.61 5.53 13.60
N GLU A 583 -18.59 5.26 14.47
CA GLU A 583 -18.60 4.11 15.36
C GLU A 583 -18.81 2.81 14.59
N LEU A 584 -17.97 1.81 14.86
CA LEU A 584 -17.97 0.53 14.16
C LEU A 584 -19.35 -0.14 14.18
N ALA A 585 -20.04 -0.14 15.33
CA ALA A 585 -21.36 -0.73 15.47
C ALA A 585 -22.42 -0.05 14.57
N GLY A 586 -22.39 1.29 14.48
CA GLY A 586 -23.30 2.05 13.64
C GLY A 586 -23.03 1.80 12.15
N TRP A 587 -21.75 1.85 11.76
CA TRP A 587 -21.31 1.57 10.41
C TRP A 587 -21.67 0.15 9.97
N SER A 588 -21.34 -0.87 10.76
CA SER A 588 -21.63 -2.28 10.44
C SER A 588 -23.12 -2.54 10.28
N LYS A 589 -23.95 -1.90 11.12
CA LYS A 589 -25.42 -1.99 11.01
C LYS A 589 -25.91 -1.40 9.69
N PHE A 590 -25.49 -0.19 9.35
CA PHE A 590 -25.91 0.47 8.11
C PHE A 590 -25.49 -0.33 6.87
N VAL A 591 -24.23 -0.80 6.83
CA VAL A 591 -23.70 -1.64 5.73
C VAL A 591 -24.53 -2.93 5.57
N GLY A 592 -24.80 -3.64 6.67
CA GLY A 592 -25.58 -4.88 6.64
C GLY A 592 -27.02 -4.68 6.15
N GLU A 593 -27.68 -3.58 6.58
CA GLU A 593 -29.02 -3.25 6.10
C GLU A 593 -29.02 -2.86 4.60
N TRP A 594 -28.04 -2.08 4.15
CA TRP A 594 -27.90 -1.71 2.75
C TRP A 594 -27.66 -2.93 1.86
N LEU A 595 -26.72 -3.80 2.24
CA LEU A 595 -26.42 -5.03 1.51
C LEU A 595 -27.61 -5.98 1.47
N LEU A 596 -28.40 -6.07 2.56
CA LEU A 596 -29.60 -6.90 2.57
C LEU A 596 -30.64 -6.38 1.57
N GLU A 597 -30.86 -5.07 1.52
CA GLU A 597 -31.77 -4.49 0.53
C GLU A 597 -31.30 -4.77 -0.90
N LEU A 598 -30.00 -4.61 -1.16
CA LEU A 598 -29.39 -4.92 -2.46
C LEU A 598 -29.53 -6.40 -2.83
N ALA A 599 -29.31 -7.31 -1.88
CA ALA A 599 -29.41 -8.75 -2.06
C ALA A 599 -30.84 -9.24 -2.35
N CYS A 600 -31.85 -8.52 -1.87
CA CYS A 600 -33.26 -8.84 -2.10
C CYS A 600 -33.81 -8.30 -3.44
N GLN A 601 -32.97 -7.70 -4.28
CA GLN A 601 -33.39 -7.22 -5.60
C GLN A 601 -33.49 -8.35 -6.64
N SER A 602 -34.18 -8.07 -7.75
CA SER A 602 -34.14 -8.92 -8.93
C SER A 602 -32.80 -8.75 -9.65
N LEU A 603 -31.84 -9.63 -9.32
CA LEU A 603 -30.48 -9.63 -9.85
C LEU A 603 -30.26 -10.74 -10.88
N LYS A 604 -29.40 -10.49 -11.86
CA LYS A 604 -28.92 -11.52 -12.79
C LYS A 604 -27.89 -12.43 -12.09
N THR A 605 -27.68 -13.64 -12.63
CA THR A 605 -26.78 -14.65 -12.01
C THR A 605 -25.33 -14.16 -11.86
N ASP A 606 -24.81 -13.43 -12.84
CA ASP A 606 -23.50 -12.79 -12.80
C ASP A 606 -23.43 -11.69 -11.73
N GLU A 607 -24.47 -10.85 -11.63
CA GLU A 607 -24.60 -9.82 -10.59
C GLU A 607 -24.65 -10.42 -9.17
N ILE A 608 -25.41 -11.51 -8.99
CA ILE A 608 -25.48 -12.25 -7.72
C ILE A 608 -24.11 -12.80 -7.35
N SER A 609 -23.43 -13.46 -8.30
CA SER A 609 -22.12 -14.07 -8.07
C SER A 609 -21.07 -13.03 -7.69
N LEU A 610 -21.10 -11.87 -8.35
CA LEU A 610 -20.20 -10.77 -8.07
C LEU A 610 -20.49 -10.14 -6.69
N LEU A 611 -21.75 -9.82 -6.39
CA LEU A 611 -22.12 -9.25 -5.08
C LEU A 611 -21.83 -10.21 -3.93
N LEU A 612 -22.04 -11.51 -4.11
CA LEU A 612 -21.70 -12.52 -3.11
C LEU A 612 -20.20 -12.47 -2.80
N ARG A 613 -19.37 -12.49 -3.84
CA ARG A 613 -17.90 -12.41 -3.69
C ARG A 613 -17.45 -11.11 -3.04
N LEU A 614 -18.02 -9.97 -3.43
CA LEU A 614 -17.72 -8.68 -2.82
C LEU A 614 -18.13 -8.65 -1.34
N THR A 615 -19.26 -9.25 -1.00
CA THR A 615 -19.74 -9.36 0.39
C THR A 615 -18.78 -10.21 1.23
N GLU A 616 -18.32 -11.35 0.70
CA GLU A 616 -17.36 -12.24 1.37
C GLU A 616 -16.03 -11.53 1.60
N TRP A 617 -15.46 -10.91 0.56
CA TRP A 617 -14.20 -10.16 0.69
C TRP A 617 -14.31 -8.97 1.65
N LEU A 618 -15.44 -8.26 1.63
CA LEU A 618 -15.67 -7.16 2.58
C LEU A 618 -15.71 -7.68 4.03
N CYS A 619 -16.37 -8.82 4.27
CA CYS A 619 -16.40 -9.46 5.58
C CYS A 619 -15.05 -10.08 5.95
N ASP A 620 -14.23 -10.51 5.00
CA ASP A 620 -12.87 -10.95 5.27
C ASP A 620 -12.00 -9.78 5.72
N ILE A 621 -12.07 -8.64 5.02
CA ILE A 621 -11.34 -7.42 5.38
C ILE A 621 -11.78 -6.90 6.76
N THR A 622 -13.10 -6.86 7.00
CA THR A 622 -13.69 -6.42 8.27
C THR A 622 -14.58 -7.52 8.86
N PRO A 623 -14.01 -8.48 9.64
CA PRO A 623 -14.72 -9.64 10.20
C PRO A 623 -15.98 -9.31 11.00
N GLU A 624 -16.03 -8.12 11.60
CA GLU A 624 -17.16 -7.63 12.40
C GLU A 624 -18.45 -7.49 11.57
N LEU A 625 -18.33 -7.37 10.24
CA LEU A 625 -19.48 -7.34 9.32
C LEU A 625 -20.20 -8.68 9.20
N TRP A 626 -19.58 -9.81 9.54
CA TRP A 626 -20.28 -11.11 9.48
C TRP A 626 -21.57 -11.12 10.31
N TYR A 627 -21.60 -10.38 11.42
CA TYR A 627 -22.77 -10.26 12.29
C TYR A 627 -23.96 -9.56 11.60
N THR A 628 -23.71 -8.54 10.79
CA THR A 628 -24.77 -7.72 10.17
C THR A 628 -25.04 -8.11 8.72
N CYS A 629 -24.03 -8.55 7.98
CA CYS A 629 -24.11 -8.94 6.57
C CYS A 629 -24.54 -10.40 6.36
N GLY A 630 -24.56 -11.25 7.40
CA GLY A 630 -24.90 -12.68 7.26
C GLY A 630 -26.27 -12.93 6.61
N ARG A 631 -27.26 -12.05 6.82
CA ARG A 631 -28.57 -12.14 6.16
C ARG A 631 -28.49 -11.86 4.65
N ALA A 632 -27.71 -10.86 4.26
CA ALA A 632 -27.50 -10.51 2.85
C ALA A 632 -26.74 -11.64 2.12
N HIS A 633 -25.69 -12.17 2.76
CA HIS A 633 -24.92 -13.31 2.27
C HIS A 633 -25.81 -14.54 2.04
N ALA A 634 -26.65 -14.90 3.03
CA ALA A 634 -27.60 -16.00 2.89
C ALA A 634 -28.61 -15.78 1.76
N ALA A 635 -29.13 -14.56 1.59
CA ALA A 635 -30.07 -14.23 0.52
C ALA A 635 -29.42 -14.40 -0.86
N LEU A 636 -28.17 -13.92 -1.05
CA LEU A 636 -27.42 -14.07 -2.29
C LEU A 636 -27.13 -15.55 -2.61
N LEU A 637 -26.76 -16.36 -1.61
CA LEU A 637 -26.55 -17.80 -1.79
C LEU A 637 -27.83 -18.51 -2.26
N VAL A 638 -28.96 -18.22 -1.64
CA VAL A 638 -30.26 -18.83 -2.02
C VAL A 638 -30.66 -18.40 -3.43
N ALA A 639 -30.46 -17.14 -3.79
CA ALA A 639 -30.74 -16.63 -5.14
C ALA A 639 -29.87 -17.33 -6.20
N LEU A 640 -28.56 -17.51 -5.91
CA LEU A 640 -27.63 -18.20 -6.80
C LEU A 640 -28.02 -19.66 -7.03
N MET A 641 -28.39 -20.39 -5.96
CA MET A 641 -28.84 -21.78 -6.04
C MET A 641 -30.16 -21.94 -6.80
N SER A 642 -31.07 -20.97 -6.69
CA SER A 642 -32.38 -21.01 -7.35
C SER A 642 -32.25 -20.78 -8.86
N ASN A 643 -31.38 -19.87 -9.28
CA ASN A 643 -31.13 -19.62 -10.70
C ASN A 643 -30.39 -20.78 -11.39
N ALA A 644 -29.51 -21.49 -10.67
CA ALA A 644 -28.83 -22.68 -11.20
C ALA A 644 -29.80 -23.83 -11.53
N LYS A 645 -30.90 -23.97 -10.76
CA LYS A 645 -31.93 -25.00 -11.02
C LYS A 645 -32.80 -24.68 -12.25
N HIS A 646 -32.98 -23.40 -12.58
CA HIS A 646 -33.78 -22.99 -13.74
C HIS A 646 -33.04 -23.06 -15.09
N GLN A 647 -31.72 -23.23 -15.10
CA GLN A 647 -30.93 -23.44 -16.33
C GLN A 647 -30.75 -24.92 -16.70
N GLN A 648 -31.18 -25.85 -15.84
CA GLN A 648 -31.10 -27.31 -16.07
C GLN A 648 -32.43 -27.93 -16.55
N PHE A 649 -33.47 -27.12 -16.76
CA PHE A 649 -34.74 -27.47 -17.38
C PHE A 649 -34.97 -26.56 -18.59
#